data_AF-A0A152A5Y3-F1
#
_entry.id   AF-A0A152A5Y3-F1
#
_cell.length_a   1.000
_cell.length_b   1.000
_cell.length_c   1.000
_cell.angle_alpha   90.00
_cell.angle_beta   90.00
_cell.angle_gamma   90.00
#
_symmetry.space_group_name_H-M   'P 1'
#
loop_
_entity.id
_entity.type
_entity.pdbx_description
1 polymer ?
#
loop_
_entity_poly.entity_id
_entity_poly.type
_entity_poly.pdbx_seq_one_letter_code
_entity_poly.pdbx_strand_id
1 'polypeptide(L)'
;MDSDINLYTSAGSVPVYVQPPQQTPVNGYRYTFVGEALDQNSEVDKLSETSETSFTSKSSYNANKVIYSPDSSGNQLYFGAAINNIYSAENDEVTTVQEERAWGDNLSVSALRNIEDFEFSKEIVHWNEEFQSLLDQEDTPERFQRLSSMANDFVYCADIFGKIIISELHLPFDEKTIKPSLDLGGVAGGQKYKCRDIIFKFAADTEVTPGLWMYGGTGKADSFAQKSTNHELNGLNHVMDIYGGKGGLIRFPLIAIIDYRGYRLLALSQLPINKSTIVYGSCDGGKTVHSSVPEINKEMERIAGILNLKGHIVGLPKTTIFGPGDIEVHKGTDGRYYMLDFARMFPPEYPLIFNNKAGQKIGREIFYNMLRPELVKFYPQALSSDGFSGWQTCLFTQDELNRDITKATDYLHSQVIPKVIQKLNEIPEEDYSPAPHKAHEIIKINNLIHIAGVNFRYLGVICRDIKVPCVKEILITEIIARVWKRITRSRLRKLMDITRRPSEDPYKLIIADIFKVLLDPTQPNQDRFWSESSPGNLKYIAMEIFPRCLNDEEKKSNVDLRNLIDIKLLVIRLTQMLNIRISLSTLNQFLLTPDSRPFVQIGISDIDEVGSTIKYPYIIDFSCGSNNLRETRKIVDNPNKEIDVLEADRWVDDTKLKLNDALASIPSSYQVQLQFLRALYIKSSVIKAPNEPFRILTLLLSMVPSLDITQQKSPLLQSLVGLYHLKLASSNLFFRECSSCEKFHKELEMAKNAFEKALSQDEECLHELISNSLPTRHLYTPDLLSIDPVEPHERLVEYKTRKLYELFTLIYMLNHLQDPDSILHDVFQDYISQIQQIDNFELSEELSVINGNNNVLYGFFDRLENLKLLVLNPFNMDQVISNHISKMNSLQYLTLNGVNFNMLHNKSNTFFKSLLGNCKLVQLSINDCELDKNSFDGCFENLNSLVSLEVVNCQLPDTVLLQISKNLSNIKKLVLKQSKEFTDSTICQLLINIKSRLEILNLNDCFNLTDKIVSVLIENQPKLKNLSLALPLLTQESKNHLQKTFPVVLFISKKRRNTSSSGSKSGNIKNSYGILSFSHEYILTYKSLRS
;
A
#
# COMPACT_ATOMS: atom_id res chain seq x y z
N MET A 1 -57.82 -16.87 -49.60
CA MET A 1 -56.39 -16.85 -49.99
C MET A 1 -55.61 -17.42 -48.81
N ASP A 2 -55.73 -18.71 -48.49
CA ASP A 2 -55.54 -19.92 -49.33
C ASP A 2 -54.02 -20.19 -49.47
N SER A 3 -53.47 -21.41 -49.31
CA SER A 3 -53.99 -22.75 -48.98
C SER A 3 -52.75 -23.69 -48.86
N ASP A 4 -52.74 -24.96 -48.41
CA ASP A 4 -53.72 -25.90 -47.82
C ASP A 4 -52.94 -27.13 -47.25
N ILE A 5 -53.64 -28.16 -46.69
CA ILE A 5 -53.29 -29.62 -46.74
C ILE A 5 -51.94 -30.07 -46.09
N ASN A 6 -51.70 -31.27 -45.50
CA ASN A 6 -52.38 -32.40 -44.81
C ASN A 6 -51.24 -33.34 -44.34
N LEU A 7 -51.28 -34.28 -43.39
CA LEU A 7 -52.15 -34.74 -42.29
C LEU A 7 -51.18 -35.55 -41.33
N TYR A 8 -51.45 -36.56 -40.48
CA TYR A 8 -52.59 -37.40 -40.08
C TYR A 8 -52.31 -37.95 -38.63
N THR A 9 -53.36 -38.37 -37.92
CA THR A 9 -53.49 -39.44 -36.86
C THR A 9 -52.27 -40.14 -36.21
N SER A 10 -52.30 -40.63 -34.95
CA SER A 10 -53.43 -40.90 -34.01
C SER A 10 -52.99 -41.08 -32.53
N ALA A 11 -53.97 -41.21 -31.60
CA ALA A 11 -53.86 -41.71 -30.21
C ALA A 11 -53.26 -43.15 -30.12
N GLY A 12 -52.93 -43.79 -28.98
CA GLY A 12 -53.06 -43.54 -27.53
C GLY A 12 -52.95 -44.89 -26.74
N SER A 13 -53.10 -45.04 -25.42
CA SER A 13 -53.02 -44.13 -24.25
C SER A 13 -53.45 -44.84 -22.94
N VAL A 14 -52.71 -44.70 -21.81
CA VAL A 14 -53.20 -44.75 -20.37
C VAL A 14 -53.74 -46.13 -19.83
N PRO A 15 -53.48 -46.61 -18.56
CA PRO A 15 -52.43 -46.33 -17.53
C PRO A 15 -52.02 -47.55 -16.60
N VAL A 16 -51.41 -47.27 -15.40
CA VAL A 16 -51.54 -47.97 -14.07
C VAL A 16 -50.60 -49.14 -13.62
N TYR A 17 -49.66 -48.80 -12.71
CA TYR A 17 -49.24 -49.41 -11.40
C TYR A 17 -48.54 -50.78 -11.16
N VAL A 18 -47.90 -50.84 -9.96
CA VAL A 18 -47.39 -51.96 -9.10
C VAL A 18 -45.89 -52.35 -9.23
N GLN A 19 -45.30 -52.82 -8.11
CA GLN A 19 -43.87 -53.14 -7.85
C GLN A 19 -43.57 -54.69 -7.85
N PRO A 20 -42.68 -55.28 -7.00
CA PRO A 20 -41.40 -55.94 -7.35
C PRO A 20 -41.43 -57.48 -7.03
N PRO A 21 -40.35 -58.26 -6.72
CA PRO A 21 -38.88 -58.04 -6.66
C PRO A 21 -37.97 -59.21 -7.19
N GLN A 22 -36.66 -59.22 -6.80
CA GLN A 22 -35.72 -60.39 -6.74
C GLN A 22 -35.21 -60.99 -8.09
N GLN A 23 -34.06 -61.71 -8.22
CA GLN A 23 -32.96 -62.11 -7.31
C GLN A 23 -31.65 -62.49 -8.10
N THR A 24 -30.46 -62.03 -7.64
CA THR A 24 -29.13 -62.72 -7.38
C THR A 24 -28.59 -63.90 -8.26
N PRO A 25 -27.38 -64.52 -8.01
CA PRO A 25 -26.23 -64.25 -7.10
C PRO A 25 -24.81 -64.35 -7.77
N VAL A 26 -23.75 -64.48 -6.92
CA VAL A 26 -22.35 -64.97 -7.20
C VAL A 26 -21.36 -63.92 -7.75
N ASN A 27 -20.08 -63.79 -7.36
CA ASN A 27 -19.26 -64.05 -6.14
C ASN A 27 -17.91 -63.28 -6.29
N GLY A 28 -17.01 -63.10 -5.31
CA GLY A 28 -17.04 -63.42 -3.87
C GLY A 28 -15.76 -64.12 -3.35
N TYR A 29 -14.83 -63.39 -2.70
CA TYR A 29 -13.70 -63.92 -1.90
C TYR A 29 -13.50 -63.15 -0.58
N ARG A 30 -12.87 -63.79 0.43
CA ARG A 30 -12.73 -63.36 1.85
C ARG A 30 -11.33 -63.69 2.39
N TYR A 31 -10.96 -63.10 3.53
CA TYR A 31 -10.35 -63.85 4.66
C TYR A 31 -10.82 -63.31 6.03
N THR A 32 -10.77 -64.16 7.06
CA THR A 32 -11.32 -64.03 8.45
C THR A 32 -10.53 -64.98 9.38
N PHE A 33 -10.55 -64.97 10.73
CA PHE A 33 -11.50 -64.47 11.76
C PHE A 33 -10.76 -63.53 12.78
N VAL A 34 -10.92 -63.41 14.13
CA VAL A 34 -11.56 -64.16 15.25
C VAL A 34 -11.86 -63.18 16.43
N GLY A 35 -12.71 -63.56 17.41
CA GLY A 35 -12.89 -62.85 18.69
C GLY A 35 -13.76 -63.62 19.71
N GLU A 36 -13.58 -63.35 21.01
CA GLU A 36 -14.22 -63.93 22.22
C GLU A 36 -13.98 -62.95 23.42
N ALA A 37 -14.58 -63.02 24.62
CA ALA A 37 -15.97 -63.28 25.04
C ALA A 37 -16.18 -62.95 26.57
N LEU A 38 -17.39 -62.49 26.94
CA LEU A 38 -18.10 -62.61 28.25
C LEU A 38 -17.71 -61.87 29.58
N ASP A 39 -18.79 -61.58 30.33
CA ASP A 39 -19.01 -61.58 31.80
C ASP A 39 -18.75 -60.39 32.76
N GLN A 40 -19.30 -60.52 33.99
CA GLN A 40 -19.87 -59.48 34.87
C GLN A 40 -19.32 -59.52 36.32
N ASN A 41 -19.41 -58.40 37.07
CA ASN A 41 -19.52 -58.25 38.56
C ASN A 41 -19.42 -56.72 38.92
N SER A 42 -19.94 -56.09 40.00
CA SER A 42 -20.29 -56.45 41.41
C SER A 42 -19.07 -56.45 42.37
N GLU A 43 -19.03 -55.94 43.62
CA GLU A 43 -19.83 -55.10 44.56
C GLU A 43 -18.84 -54.52 45.64
N VAL A 44 -19.02 -53.56 46.58
CA VAL A 44 -19.94 -52.43 46.94
C VAL A 44 -19.25 -51.63 48.12
N ASP A 45 -19.71 -50.40 48.48
CA ASP A 45 -19.38 -49.63 49.74
C ASP A 45 -17.93 -49.05 49.91
N LYS A 46 -17.61 -47.98 50.69
CA LYS A 46 -18.38 -46.93 51.43
C LYS A 46 -17.55 -45.68 51.82
N LEU A 47 -18.25 -44.55 52.04
CA LEU A 47 -18.03 -43.45 53.02
C LEU A 47 -16.88 -42.38 52.89
N SER A 48 -17.32 -41.10 52.93
CA SER A 48 -16.78 -39.90 53.66
C SER A 48 -15.29 -39.49 53.58
N GLU A 49 -14.90 -38.20 53.51
CA GLU A 49 -15.58 -36.93 53.18
C GLU A 49 -14.52 -35.80 53.01
N THR A 50 -14.95 -34.59 52.62
CA THR A 50 -14.21 -33.30 52.52
C THR A 50 -13.55 -32.88 51.19
N SER A 51 -13.84 -31.62 50.86
CA SER A 51 -13.30 -30.69 49.84
C SER A 51 -11.98 -30.99 49.11
N GLU A 52 -12.02 -31.03 47.77
CA GLU A 52 -11.59 -29.91 46.90
C GLU A 52 -11.95 -30.19 45.42
N THR A 53 -12.19 -29.15 44.61
CA THR A 53 -12.69 -29.31 43.22
C THR A 53 -11.59 -29.14 42.16
N SER A 54 -10.95 -30.24 41.76
CA SER A 54 -9.95 -30.28 40.69
C SER A 54 -10.40 -31.16 39.50
N PHE A 55 -11.11 -30.57 38.54
CA PHE A 55 -11.52 -31.27 37.31
C PHE A 55 -10.52 -31.06 36.17
N THR A 56 -9.59 -32.01 36.01
CA THR A 56 -8.73 -32.10 34.81
C THR A 56 -9.33 -33.07 33.78
N SER A 57 -9.85 -32.55 32.66
CA SER A 57 -10.15 -33.35 31.46
C SER A 57 -9.32 -32.86 30.27
N LYS A 58 -8.25 -33.60 29.95
CA LYS A 58 -7.33 -33.24 28.87
C LYS A 58 -7.99 -33.47 27.51
N SER A 59 -8.25 -32.40 26.76
CA SER A 59 -8.25 -32.45 25.30
C SER A 59 -6.91 -31.90 24.83
N SER A 60 -6.13 -32.72 24.12
CA SER A 60 -4.73 -32.42 23.78
C SER A 60 -4.61 -31.47 22.59
N TYR A 61 -4.80 -30.17 22.84
CA TYR A 61 -4.41 -29.12 21.90
C TYR A 61 -2.87 -29.10 21.83
N ASN A 62 -2.29 -29.50 20.70
CA ASN A 62 -0.83 -29.50 20.53
C ASN A 62 -0.36 -28.09 20.14
N ALA A 63 0.14 -27.34 21.12
CA ALA A 63 0.52 -25.93 20.98
C ALA A 63 1.67 -25.70 19.98
N ASN A 64 2.52 -26.70 19.74
CA ASN A 64 3.79 -26.52 19.02
C ASN A 64 3.63 -26.62 17.50
N LYS A 65 2.40 -26.77 16.99
CA LYS A 65 2.11 -26.56 15.57
C LYS A 65 1.97 -25.07 15.28
N VAL A 66 3.11 -24.40 15.07
CA VAL A 66 3.17 -23.01 14.61
C VAL A 66 2.47 -22.90 13.25
N ILE A 67 1.22 -22.45 13.26
CA ILE A 67 0.48 -22.11 12.05
C ILE A 67 1.01 -20.75 11.59
N TYR A 68 1.97 -20.77 10.66
CA TYR A 68 2.25 -19.61 9.83
C TYR A 68 0.95 -19.23 9.12
N SER A 69 0.36 -18.11 9.52
CA SER A 69 -0.77 -17.47 8.86
C SER A 69 -0.26 -16.20 8.16
N PRO A 70 0.47 -16.31 7.04
CA PRO A 70 0.90 -15.15 6.29
C PRO A 70 -0.32 -14.43 5.73
N ASP A 71 -0.50 -13.21 6.23
CA ASP A 71 -1.07 -12.02 5.63
C ASP A 71 -2.41 -12.10 4.87
N SER A 72 -3.30 -11.16 5.22
CA SER A 72 -4.56 -10.88 4.53
C SER A 72 -4.39 -10.19 3.15
N SER A 73 -3.15 -10.14 2.62
CA SER A 73 -2.76 -9.52 1.35
C SER A 73 -2.75 -10.51 0.17
N GLY A 74 -3.93 -11.06 -0.16
CA GLY A 74 -4.07 -12.06 -1.23
C GLY A 74 -3.54 -11.61 -2.60
N ASN A 75 -2.71 -12.45 -3.22
CA ASN A 75 -2.23 -12.36 -4.61
C ASN A 75 -1.71 -10.97 -5.06
N GLN A 76 -0.86 -10.32 -4.24
CA GLN A 76 -0.15 -9.11 -4.66
C GLN A 76 0.98 -9.43 -5.66
N LEU A 77 0.80 -9.02 -6.91
CA LEU A 77 1.74 -9.29 -8.01
C LEU A 77 2.85 -8.23 -8.11
N TYR A 78 3.78 -8.25 -7.14
CA TYR A 78 5.06 -7.55 -7.28
C TYR A 78 6.08 -8.40 -8.03
N PHE A 79 6.63 -7.85 -9.12
CA PHE A 79 7.72 -8.46 -9.86
C PHE A 79 9.07 -8.21 -9.16
N GLY A 80 9.89 -9.26 -8.99
CA GLY A 80 11.34 -9.09 -8.90
C GLY A 80 12.07 -9.60 -7.65
N ALA A 81 11.91 -10.87 -7.28
CA ALA A 81 12.95 -11.60 -6.53
C ALA A 81 12.93 -13.09 -6.90
N ALA A 82 14.10 -13.69 -7.17
CA ALA A 82 14.24 -15.12 -7.37
C ALA A 82 14.54 -15.80 -6.03
N ILE A 83 13.57 -16.55 -5.50
CA ILE A 83 13.74 -17.33 -4.27
C ILE A 83 14.38 -18.67 -4.64
N ASN A 84 15.64 -18.88 -4.24
CA ASN A 84 16.28 -20.18 -4.33
C ASN A 84 15.81 -21.05 -3.15
N ASN A 85 15.06 -22.12 -3.44
CA ASN A 85 14.68 -23.11 -2.43
C ASN A 85 15.91 -23.88 -1.93
N ILE A 86 16.25 -23.72 -0.66
CA ILE A 86 17.29 -24.51 0.03
C ILE A 86 16.67 -25.19 1.26
N TYR A 87 15.84 -26.21 1.02
CA TYR A 87 15.51 -27.22 2.03
C TYR A 87 15.36 -28.59 1.39
N SER A 88 16.42 -29.39 1.49
CA SER A 88 16.44 -30.83 1.23
C SER A 88 17.24 -31.50 2.34
N ALA A 89 16.55 -31.86 3.41
CA ALA A 89 17.06 -32.65 4.52
C ALA A 89 15.96 -33.64 4.93
N GLU A 90 16.31 -34.93 4.96
CA GLU A 90 15.44 -36.00 5.44
C GLU A 90 15.85 -36.40 6.85
N ASN A 91 14.89 -36.88 7.63
CA ASN A 91 15.02 -37.44 8.98
C ASN A 91 15.37 -36.40 10.08
N ASP A 92 14.37 -36.13 10.93
CA ASP A 92 14.59 -35.83 12.35
C ASP A 92 13.61 -36.72 13.15
N GLU A 93 14.10 -37.32 14.23
CA GLU A 93 13.32 -38.22 15.09
C GLU A 93 12.53 -37.44 16.15
N VAL A 94 11.50 -38.06 16.74
CA VAL A 94 10.62 -37.39 17.71
C VAL A 94 11.34 -37.23 19.06
N THR A 95 11.89 -36.04 19.31
CA THR A 95 12.50 -35.66 20.59
C THR A 95 11.46 -35.41 21.68
N THR A 96 11.90 -35.36 22.94
CA THR A 96 11.01 -35.40 24.11
C THR A 96 10.79 -34.05 24.79
N VAL A 97 9.68 -33.91 25.51
CA VAL A 97 9.21 -32.70 26.21
C VAL A 97 10.22 -32.06 27.18
N GLN A 98 11.30 -32.76 27.54
CA GLN A 98 12.39 -32.19 28.36
C GLN A 98 13.34 -31.31 27.54
N GLU A 99 13.50 -31.56 26.24
CA GLU A 99 14.36 -30.77 25.35
C GLU A 99 13.72 -29.43 24.96
N GLU A 100 12.41 -29.40 24.72
CA GLU A 100 11.67 -28.15 24.42
C GLU A 100 11.83 -27.10 25.52
N ARG A 101 11.90 -27.52 26.79
CA ARG A 101 12.16 -26.61 27.92
C ARG A 101 13.60 -26.08 27.91
N ALA A 102 14.57 -26.95 27.63
CA ALA A 102 15.97 -26.53 27.49
C ALA A 102 16.19 -25.59 26.29
N TRP A 103 15.36 -25.69 25.24
CA TRP A 103 15.36 -24.72 24.15
C TRP A 103 14.73 -23.39 24.55
N GLY A 104 13.64 -23.37 25.31
CA GLY A 104 13.00 -22.12 25.77
C GLY A 104 13.98 -21.15 26.43
N ASP A 105 14.76 -21.64 27.41
CA ASP A 105 15.73 -20.83 28.15
C ASP A 105 16.90 -20.35 27.26
N ASN A 106 17.33 -21.16 26.29
CA ASN A 106 18.47 -20.87 25.40
C ASN A 106 18.10 -20.12 24.11
N LEU A 107 16.81 -20.01 23.77
CA LEU A 107 16.29 -19.22 22.64
C LEU A 107 15.97 -17.76 23.03
N SER A 108 16.32 -17.35 24.25
CA SER A 108 16.21 -15.97 24.74
C SER A 108 17.20 -15.01 24.05
N VAL A 109 16.94 -14.70 22.77
CA VAL A 109 17.71 -13.73 22.00
C VAL A 109 17.55 -12.35 22.66
N SER A 110 18.59 -11.87 23.33
CA SER A 110 18.57 -10.63 24.13
C SER A 110 18.32 -9.32 23.35
N ALA A 111 18.28 -9.38 22.02
CA ALA A 111 17.84 -8.29 21.14
C ALA A 111 16.31 -8.29 20.88
N LEU A 112 15.61 -9.36 21.25
CA LEU A 112 14.15 -9.48 21.27
C LEU A 112 13.67 -9.33 22.73
N ARG A 113 12.41 -8.92 22.91
CA ARG A 113 11.76 -8.96 24.23
C ARG A 113 11.31 -10.39 24.52
N ASN A 114 11.44 -10.84 25.76
CA ASN A 114 10.90 -12.13 26.16
C ASN A 114 9.37 -12.09 26.12
N ILE A 115 8.74 -13.22 25.87
CA ILE A 115 7.27 -13.32 25.90
C ILE A 115 6.75 -13.05 27.33
N GLU A 116 7.56 -13.39 28.35
CA GLU A 116 7.26 -13.12 29.76
C GLU A 116 7.42 -11.64 30.16
N ASP A 117 8.09 -10.81 29.35
CA ASP A 117 8.17 -9.35 29.56
C ASP A 117 6.86 -8.62 29.16
N PHE A 118 5.92 -9.32 28.52
CA PHE A 118 4.60 -8.78 28.20
C PHE A 118 3.65 -8.91 29.39
N GLU A 119 3.16 -7.77 29.88
CA GLU A 119 2.02 -7.70 30.80
C GLU A 119 0.71 -8.16 30.12
N PHE A 120 0.53 -9.49 30.06
CA PHE A 120 -0.76 -10.14 29.82
C PHE A 120 -1.75 -9.94 31.00
N SER A 121 -1.36 -9.17 32.03
CA SER A 121 -2.16 -8.73 33.17
C SER A 121 -3.22 -7.68 32.83
N LYS A 122 -3.20 -7.09 31.63
CA LYS A 122 -4.31 -6.25 31.15
C LYS A 122 -5.59 -7.07 31.07
N GLU A 123 -6.63 -6.58 31.75
CA GLU A 123 -7.99 -7.10 31.63
C GLU A 123 -8.45 -7.11 30.16
N ILE A 124 -9.34 -8.05 29.82
CA ILE A 124 -9.89 -8.17 28.46
C ILE A 124 -10.82 -6.98 28.21
N VAL A 125 -10.26 -5.88 27.70
CA VAL A 125 -11.01 -4.67 27.35
C VAL A 125 -12.03 -5.02 26.27
N HIS A 126 -13.29 -4.62 26.49
CA HIS A 126 -14.35 -4.86 25.51
C HIS A 126 -14.08 -4.09 24.21
N TRP A 127 -14.31 -4.72 23.05
CA TRP A 127 -14.00 -4.11 21.73
C TRP A 127 -14.62 -2.73 21.55
N ASN A 128 -15.86 -2.55 22.01
CA ASN A 128 -16.53 -1.25 21.96
C ASN A 128 -15.88 -0.22 22.91
N GLU A 129 -15.44 -0.63 24.10
CA GLU A 129 -14.87 0.28 25.09
C GLU A 129 -13.49 0.78 24.68
N GLU A 130 -12.60 -0.10 24.19
CA GLU A 130 -11.32 0.35 23.62
C GLU A 130 -11.55 1.22 22.38
N PHE A 131 -12.50 0.84 21.50
CA PHE A 131 -12.82 1.64 20.32
C PHE A 131 -13.34 3.04 20.68
N GLN A 132 -14.32 3.18 21.58
CA GLN A 132 -14.79 4.50 22.00
C GLN A 132 -13.69 5.29 22.70
N SER A 133 -12.88 4.66 23.55
CA SER A 133 -11.75 5.29 24.24
C SER A 133 -10.69 5.81 23.25
N LEU A 134 -10.41 5.07 22.17
CA LEU A 134 -9.54 5.51 21.08
C LEU A 134 -10.20 6.59 20.20
N LEU A 135 -11.52 6.59 20.02
CA LEU A 135 -12.24 7.68 19.32
C LEU A 135 -12.32 8.97 20.16
N ASP A 136 -12.23 8.88 21.49
CA ASP A 136 -12.22 10.00 22.43
C ASP A 136 -10.85 10.71 22.54
N GLN A 137 -9.79 10.16 21.92
CA GLN A 137 -8.43 10.71 21.93
C GLN A 137 -8.15 11.64 20.74
N GLU A 138 -7.16 12.54 20.87
CA GLU A 138 -6.68 13.41 19.77
C GLU A 138 -5.96 12.62 18.68
N ASP A 139 -5.62 13.24 17.54
CA ASP A 139 -5.02 12.56 16.36
C ASP A 139 -3.52 12.24 16.56
N THR A 140 -3.20 11.48 17.60
CA THR A 140 -1.83 11.02 17.91
C THR A 140 -1.47 9.75 17.13
N PRO A 141 -0.18 9.52 16.84
CA PRO A 141 0.24 8.29 16.16
C PRO A 141 0.03 7.04 17.03
N GLU A 142 0.17 7.15 18.35
CA GLU A 142 -0.09 6.05 19.29
C GLU A 142 -1.56 5.61 19.22
N ARG A 143 -2.48 6.57 19.04
CA ARG A 143 -3.90 6.28 18.78
C ARG A 143 -4.09 5.61 17.43
N PHE A 144 -3.53 6.13 16.33
CA PHE A 144 -3.68 5.50 15.01
C PHE A 144 -3.10 4.08 14.97
N GLN A 145 -1.95 3.85 15.61
CA GLN A 145 -1.34 2.54 15.78
C GLN A 145 -2.26 1.59 16.56
N ARG A 146 -2.69 1.97 17.76
CA ARG A 146 -3.61 1.16 18.59
C ARG A 146 -4.94 0.88 17.89
N LEU A 147 -5.50 1.89 17.21
CA LEU A 147 -6.74 1.78 16.45
C LEU A 147 -6.59 0.80 15.28
N SER A 148 -5.44 0.80 14.59
CA SER A 148 -5.13 -0.19 13.56
C SER A 148 -4.95 -1.60 14.14
N SER A 149 -4.25 -1.76 15.27
CA SER A 149 -4.07 -3.08 15.92
C SER A 149 -5.40 -3.66 16.39
N MET A 150 -6.12 -2.94 17.26
CA MET A 150 -7.42 -3.37 17.81
C MET A 150 -8.44 -3.66 16.69
N ALA A 151 -8.43 -2.89 15.60
CA ALA A 151 -9.31 -3.17 14.46
C ALA A 151 -8.92 -4.44 13.69
N ASN A 152 -7.61 -4.67 13.46
CA ASN A 152 -7.13 -5.90 12.83
C ASN A 152 -7.47 -7.12 13.70
N ASP A 153 -7.29 -7.03 15.01
CA ASP A 153 -7.59 -8.11 15.96
C ASP A 153 -9.10 -8.41 16.05
N PHE A 154 -9.94 -7.38 16.07
CA PHE A 154 -11.41 -7.53 15.97
C PHE A 154 -11.82 -8.22 14.66
N VAL A 155 -11.25 -7.79 13.53
CA VAL A 155 -11.52 -8.36 12.19
C VAL A 155 -11.08 -9.82 12.13
N TYR A 156 -9.91 -10.15 12.69
CA TYR A 156 -9.40 -11.52 12.78
C TYR A 156 -10.31 -12.42 13.64
N CYS A 157 -10.66 -11.99 14.85
CA CYS A 157 -11.59 -12.73 15.72
C CYS A 157 -12.97 -12.90 15.06
N ALA A 158 -13.48 -11.86 14.41
CA ALA A 158 -14.76 -11.92 13.70
C ALA A 158 -14.73 -12.91 12.51
N ASP A 159 -13.63 -13.00 11.77
CA ASP A 159 -13.46 -13.98 10.70
C ASP A 159 -13.40 -15.43 11.21
N ILE A 160 -12.59 -15.69 12.24
CA ILE A 160 -12.46 -17.04 12.83
C ILE A 160 -13.82 -17.54 13.35
N PHE A 161 -14.51 -16.76 14.17
CA PHE A 161 -15.84 -17.13 14.67
C PHE A 161 -16.89 -17.18 13.54
N GLY A 162 -16.80 -16.30 12.54
CA GLY A 162 -17.70 -16.30 11.39
C GLY A 162 -17.55 -17.53 10.50
N LYS A 163 -16.32 -17.99 10.26
CA LYS A 163 -16.01 -19.25 9.55
C LYS A 163 -16.59 -20.46 10.27
N ILE A 164 -16.50 -20.51 11.60
CA ILE A 164 -17.13 -21.56 12.44
C ILE A 164 -18.65 -21.51 12.28
N ILE A 165 -19.29 -20.37 12.58
CA ILE A 165 -20.75 -20.18 12.51
C ILE A 165 -21.33 -20.55 11.13
N ILE A 166 -20.63 -20.22 10.04
CA ILE A 166 -21.05 -20.58 8.68
C ILE A 166 -20.84 -22.07 8.40
N SER A 167 -19.73 -22.68 8.81
CA SER A 167 -19.45 -24.10 8.56
C SER A 167 -20.36 -25.04 9.36
N GLU A 168 -20.80 -24.60 10.54
CA GLU A 168 -21.73 -25.32 11.42
C GLU A 168 -23.21 -25.02 11.12
N LEU A 169 -23.52 -24.25 10.07
CA LEU A 169 -24.88 -23.77 9.79
C LEU A 169 -25.93 -24.90 9.73
N HIS A 170 -25.58 -26.06 9.17
CA HIS A 170 -26.48 -27.20 9.01
C HIS A 170 -26.30 -28.34 10.03
N LEU A 171 -25.45 -28.16 11.05
CA LEU A 171 -25.33 -29.13 12.14
C LEU A 171 -26.55 -29.08 13.08
N PRO A 172 -26.90 -30.19 13.78
CA PRO A 172 -27.83 -30.18 14.91
C PRO A 172 -27.44 -29.14 15.96
N PHE A 173 -28.42 -28.57 16.67
CA PHE A 173 -28.19 -27.48 17.64
C PHE A 173 -27.13 -27.83 18.71
N ASP A 174 -27.05 -29.10 19.11
CA ASP A 174 -26.13 -29.54 20.14
C ASP A 174 -24.70 -29.83 19.66
N GLU A 175 -24.52 -30.01 18.36
CA GLU A 175 -23.21 -30.17 17.71
C GLU A 175 -22.56 -28.81 17.34
N LYS A 176 -23.25 -27.68 17.53
CA LYS A 176 -22.70 -26.35 17.22
C LYS A 176 -21.82 -25.83 18.35
N THR A 177 -20.56 -25.49 18.02
CA THR A 177 -19.61 -24.81 18.90
C THR A 177 -20.12 -23.43 19.29
N ILE A 178 -20.71 -22.69 18.35
CA ILE A 178 -21.33 -21.38 18.60
C ILE A 178 -22.83 -21.48 18.32
N LYS A 179 -23.63 -21.57 19.38
CA LYS A 179 -25.09 -21.77 19.29
C LYS A 179 -25.82 -20.44 18.97
N PRO A 180 -26.95 -20.47 18.22
CA PRO A 180 -27.81 -19.30 18.03
C PRO A 180 -28.28 -18.73 19.37
N SER A 181 -28.31 -17.40 19.50
CA SER A 181 -28.83 -16.72 20.70
C SER A 181 -30.34 -16.52 20.58
N LEU A 182 -31.08 -17.01 21.58
CA LEU A 182 -32.54 -16.91 21.62
C LEU A 182 -33.02 -15.53 22.09
N ASP A 183 -32.23 -14.85 22.93
CA ASP A 183 -32.58 -13.57 23.56
C ASP A 183 -32.40 -12.36 22.60
N LEU A 184 -31.51 -12.49 21.61
CA LEU A 184 -31.24 -11.48 20.59
C LEU A 184 -32.34 -11.47 19.51
N GLY A 185 -33.53 -11.00 19.88
CA GLY A 185 -34.67 -10.90 18.96
C GLY A 185 -34.51 -9.92 17.78
N GLY A 186 -35.44 -10.01 16.84
CA GLY A 186 -35.57 -9.14 15.65
C GLY A 186 -36.53 -9.76 14.64
N VAL A 187 -37.19 -8.96 13.79
CA VAL A 187 -38.17 -9.45 12.80
C VAL A 187 -37.55 -9.78 11.44
N ALA A 188 -36.45 -9.10 11.07
CA ALA A 188 -35.79 -9.25 9.77
C ALA A 188 -34.28 -9.47 9.92
N GLY A 189 -33.69 -10.21 8.97
CA GLY A 189 -32.24 -10.38 8.86
C GLY A 189 -31.65 -11.57 9.64
N GLY A 190 -32.26 -12.75 9.49
CA GLY A 190 -31.65 -14.04 9.83
C GLY A 190 -31.46 -14.36 11.31
N GLN A 191 -30.82 -15.51 11.57
CA GLN A 191 -30.45 -15.94 12.92
C GLN A 191 -29.32 -15.06 13.49
N LYS A 192 -29.40 -14.76 14.79
CA LYS A 192 -28.36 -14.05 15.54
C LYS A 192 -27.58 -15.01 16.45
N TYR A 193 -26.29 -14.74 16.60
CA TYR A 193 -25.34 -15.51 17.41
C TYR A 193 -24.53 -14.52 18.26
N LYS A 194 -23.94 -15.00 19.36
CA LYS A 194 -23.02 -14.23 20.20
C LYS A 194 -21.81 -15.08 20.55
N CYS A 195 -20.61 -14.55 20.33
CA CYS A 195 -19.36 -15.16 20.80
C CYS A 195 -18.54 -14.08 21.52
N ARG A 196 -18.21 -14.31 22.80
CA ARG A 196 -17.67 -13.27 23.70
C ARG A 196 -18.52 -12.00 23.63
N ASP A 197 -17.91 -10.87 23.28
CA ASP A 197 -18.50 -9.55 23.08
C ASP A 197 -18.65 -9.18 21.59
N ILE A 198 -18.71 -10.17 20.69
CA ILE A 198 -19.07 -9.98 19.27
C ILE A 198 -20.44 -10.63 19.01
N ILE A 199 -21.35 -9.84 18.41
CA ILE A 199 -22.69 -10.26 17.97
C ILE A 199 -22.66 -10.49 16.45
N PHE A 200 -23.23 -11.60 15.97
CA PHE A 200 -23.30 -11.94 14.55
C PHE A 200 -24.76 -12.04 14.06
N LYS A 201 -25.07 -11.47 12.89
CA LYS A 201 -26.40 -11.40 12.23
C LYS A 201 -26.28 -12.03 10.83
N PHE A 202 -27.00 -13.12 10.54
CA PHE A 202 -26.96 -13.76 9.22
C PHE A 202 -27.68 -12.91 8.16
N ALA A 203 -27.03 -12.65 7.03
CA ALA A 203 -27.65 -11.97 5.89
C ALA A 203 -28.53 -12.93 5.07
N ALA A 204 -29.61 -13.40 5.70
CA ALA A 204 -30.63 -14.28 5.13
C ALA A 204 -31.95 -13.53 4.91
N ASP A 205 -32.68 -13.91 3.87
CA ASP A 205 -34.04 -13.42 3.64
C ASP A 205 -35.04 -14.18 4.52
N THR A 206 -36.00 -13.46 5.09
CA THR A 206 -36.93 -13.93 6.12
C THR A 206 -38.36 -13.69 5.72
N GLU A 207 -39.23 -14.68 5.96
CA GLU A 207 -40.66 -14.57 5.74
C GLU A 207 -41.29 -13.66 6.81
N VAL A 208 -41.93 -12.57 6.39
CA VAL A 208 -42.51 -11.55 7.29
C VAL A 208 -43.96 -11.88 7.61
N THR A 209 -44.67 -12.44 6.63
CA THR A 209 -45.98 -13.07 6.75
C THR A 209 -46.02 -14.26 5.78
N PRO A 210 -46.79 -15.33 6.03
CA PRO A 210 -46.82 -16.51 5.15
C PRO A 210 -47.04 -16.16 3.67
N GLY A 211 -46.14 -16.65 2.81
CA GLY A 211 -46.09 -16.35 1.38
C GLY A 211 -45.37 -15.04 0.99
N LEU A 212 -44.83 -14.28 1.95
CA LEU A 212 -44.24 -12.95 1.71
C LEU A 212 -42.90 -12.76 2.45
N TRP A 213 -41.83 -12.87 1.67
CA TRP A 213 -40.44 -12.67 2.07
C TRP A 213 -40.06 -11.18 2.06
N MET A 214 -39.19 -10.78 2.99
CA MET A 214 -38.80 -9.38 3.20
C MET A 214 -38.14 -8.79 1.95
N TYR A 215 -37.22 -9.53 1.34
CA TYR A 215 -36.45 -9.05 0.18
C TYR A 215 -36.86 -9.73 -1.13
N GLY A 216 -37.19 -11.02 -1.13
CA GLY A 216 -37.56 -11.76 -2.35
C GLY A 216 -39.03 -11.70 -2.75
N GLY A 217 -39.91 -11.14 -1.91
CA GLY A 217 -41.33 -11.03 -2.22
C GLY A 217 -42.04 -12.39 -2.16
N THR A 218 -42.33 -13.00 -3.31
CA THR A 218 -43.07 -14.28 -3.40
C THR A 218 -42.22 -15.53 -3.14
N GLY A 219 -40.91 -15.39 -2.94
CA GLY A 219 -40.01 -16.49 -2.59
C GLY A 219 -38.70 -15.99 -1.98
N LYS A 220 -37.93 -16.88 -1.35
CA LYS A 220 -36.71 -16.53 -0.62
C LYS A 220 -35.58 -16.05 -1.54
N ALA A 221 -35.04 -14.86 -1.29
CA ALA A 221 -33.95 -14.26 -2.05
C ALA A 221 -32.79 -13.78 -1.15
N ASP A 222 -32.07 -14.71 -0.52
CA ASP A 222 -30.91 -14.39 0.34
C ASP A 222 -29.90 -13.43 -0.32
N SER A 223 -29.70 -13.52 -1.63
CA SER A 223 -28.79 -12.62 -2.35
C SER A 223 -29.19 -11.13 -2.29
N PHE A 224 -30.45 -10.82 -1.98
CA PHE A 224 -30.94 -9.46 -1.77
C PHE A 224 -30.80 -9.02 -0.32
N ALA A 225 -31.01 -9.92 0.65
CA ALA A 225 -30.61 -9.69 2.04
C ALA A 225 -29.10 -9.37 2.13
N GLN A 226 -28.26 -10.15 1.43
CA GLN A 226 -26.81 -9.89 1.34
C GLN A 226 -26.45 -8.51 0.77
N LYS A 227 -27.25 -7.96 -0.17
CA LYS A 227 -27.10 -6.57 -0.63
C LYS A 227 -27.48 -5.57 0.47
N SER A 228 -28.63 -5.77 1.12
CA SER A 228 -29.11 -4.90 2.20
C SER A 228 -28.10 -4.81 3.35
N THR A 229 -27.52 -5.94 3.75
CA THR A 229 -26.41 -5.99 4.73
C THR A 229 -25.15 -5.23 4.26
N ASN A 230 -24.91 -5.06 2.95
CA ASN A 230 -23.82 -4.19 2.49
C ASN A 230 -24.15 -2.70 2.69
N HIS A 231 -25.42 -2.32 2.70
CA HIS A 231 -25.82 -0.94 2.96
C HIS A 231 -25.69 -0.55 4.44
N GLU A 232 -25.68 -1.51 5.37
CA GLU A 232 -25.30 -1.29 6.77
C GLU A 232 -23.92 -0.60 6.85
N LEU A 233 -22.91 -1.22 6.24
CA LEU A 233 -21.54 -0.70 6.18
C LEU A 233 -21.42 0.58 5.33
N ASN A 234 -22.13 0.65 4.20
CA ASN A 234 -22.09 1.86 3.36
C ASN A 234 -22.68 3.06 4.09
N GLY A 235 -23.82 2.89 4.79
CA GLY A 235 -24.47 3.93 5.58
C GLY A 235 -23.61 4.37 6.76
N LEU A 236 -23.07 3.40 7.51
CA LEU A 236 -22.16 3.66 8.62
C LEU A 236 -20.94 4.49 8.18
N ASN A 237 -20.24 4.09 7.11
CA ASN A 237 -19.07 4.80 6.60
C ASN A 237 -19.34 6.30 6.37
N HIS A 238 -20.48 6.65 5.78
CA HIS A 238 -20.81 8.04 5.46
C HIS A 238 -21.26 8.86 6.68
N VAL A 239 -21.78 8.23 7.74
CA VAL A 239 -22.04 8.93 9.00
C VAL A 239 -20.76 9.08 9.82
N MET A 240 -19.84 8.10 9.79
CA MET A 240 -18.53 8.20 10.45
C MET A 240 -17.65 9.32 9.86
N ASP A 241 -17.69 9.50 8.53
CA ASP A 241 -16.93 10.54 7.82
C ASP A 241 -17.31 11.97 8.23
N ILE A 242 -18.57 12.19 8.61
CA ILE A 242 -19.07 13.46 9.15
C ILE A 242 -18.40 13.85 10.49
N TYR A 243 -17.84 12.86 11.20
CA TYR A 243 -17.07 13.06 12.43
C TYR A 243 -15.55 12.93 12.22
N GLY A 244 -15.08 12.76 10.98
CA GLY A 244 -13.65 12.76 10.63
C GLY A 244 -12.80 11.75 11.40
N GLY A 245 -13.38 10.59 11.77
CA GLY A 245 -12.71 9.56 12.56
C GLY A 245 -12.61 9.82 14.07
N LYS A 246 -13.22 10.89 14.60
CA LYS A 246 -13.32 11.17 16.05
C LYS A 246 -14.67 10.76 16.64
N GLY A 247 -14.71 10.68 17.97
CA GLY A 247 -15.92 10.40 18.74
C GLY A 247 -16.92 11.55 18.68
N GLY A 248 -18.02 11.38 17.94
CA GLY A 248 -19.11 12.35 17.85
C GLY A 248 -19.98 12.46 19.10
N LEU A 249 -21.07 13.23 19.02
CA LEU A 249 -22.19 13.12 19.97
C LEU A 249 -22.83 11.72 19.87
N ILE A 250 -22.88 11.19 18.64
CA ILE A 250 -23.35 9.83 18.32
C ILE A 250 -22.15 8.95 18.01
N ARG A 251 -22.20 7.70 18.49
CA ARG A 251 -21.17 6.67 18.40
C ARG A 251 -21.65 5.44 17.64
N PHE A 252 -20.69 4.58 17.31
CA PHE A 252 -20.86 3.49 16.37
C PHE A 252 -20.19 2.21 16.88
N PRO A 253 -20.75 1.02 16.56
CA PRO A 253 -20.04 -0.24 16.77
C PRO A 253 -18.86 -0.39 15.78
N LEU A 254 -17.85 -1.17 16.16
CA LEU A 254 -17.02 -1.85 15.17
C LEU A 254 -17.89 -2.89 14.46
N ILE A 255 -17.79 -2.99 13.13
CA ILE A 255 -18.49 -4.02 12.35
C ILE A 255 -17.57 -4.70 11.35
N ALA A 256 -17.89 -5.94 11.01
CA ALA A 256 -17.27 -6.66 9.90
C ALA A 256 -18.32 -7.48 9.13
N ILE A 257 -18.29 -7.43 7.80
CA ILE A 257 -19.11 -8.27 6.93
C ILE A 257 -18.23 -9.40 6.39
N ILE A 258 -18.45 -10.61 6.87
CA ILE A 258 -17.72 -11.82 6.47
C ILE A 258 -18.52 -12.55 5.40
N ASP A 259 -17.93 -12.71 4.21
CA ASP A 259 -18.43 -13.51 3.09
C ASP A 259 -17.61 -14.81 2.99
N TYR A 260 -18.21 -15.96 3.33
CA TYR A 260 -17.54 -17.26 3.32
C TYR A 260 -18.50 -18.37 2.88
N ARG A 261 -17.99 -19.36 2.11
CA ARG A 261 -18.77 -20.45 1.46
C ARG A 261 -20.04 -20.00 0.72
N GLY A 262 -20.08 -18.73 0.29
CA GLY A 262 -21.23 -18.09 -0.38
C GLY A 262 -22.32 -17.54 0.56
N TYR A 263 -22.24 -17.79 1.86
CA TYR A 263 -23.04 -17.11 2.89
C TYR A 263 -22.42 -15.74 3.23
N ARG A 264 -23.14 -14.97 4.05
CA ARG A 264 -22.69 -13.67 4.56
C ARG A 264 -23.17 -13.49 5.99
N LEU A 265 -22.28 -13.00 6.85
CA LEU A 265 -22.51 -12.75 8.27
C LEU A 265 -22.05 -11.32 8.59
N LEU A 266 -22.87 -10.55 9.30
CA LEU A 266 -22.49 -9.25 9.86
C LEU A 266 -22.10 -9.44 11.32
N ALA A 267 -20.83 -9.21 11.65
CA ALA A 267 -20.32 -9.08 13.00
C ALA A 267 -20.44 -7.63 13.48
N LEU A 268 -20.78 -7.42 14.75
CA LEU A 268 -20.78 -6.13 15.44
C LEU A 268 -20.18 -6.28 16.84
N SER A 269 -19.39 -5.32 17.31
CA SER A 269 -19.01 -5.22 18.72
C SER A 269 -20.25 -5.04 19.60
N GLN A 270 -20.34 -5.77 20.72
CA GLN A 270 -21.43 -5.62 21.69
C GLN A 270 -21.46 -4.19 22.24
N LEU A 271 -22.63 -3.57 22.16
CA LEU A 271 -22.88 -2.22 22.69
C LEU A 271 -23.61 -2.29 24.05
N PRO A 272 -23.45 -1.27 24.93
CA PRO A 272 -24.09 -1.20 26.24
C PRO A 272 -25.56 -0.74 26.16
N ILE A 273 -26.36 -1.39 25.30
CA ILE A 273 -27.73 -0.97 24.94
C ILE A 273 -28.74 -2.11 25.08
N ASN A 274 -30.03 -1.78 25.12
CA ASN A 274 -31.12 -2.75 25.01
C ASN A 274 -32.39 -2.10 24.44
N LYS A 275 -33.48 -2.86 24.28
CA LYS A 275 -34.74 -2.39 23.64
C LYS A 275 -35.39 -1.18 24.33
N SER A 276 -35.15 -0.93 25.62
CA SER A 276 -35.70 0.24 26.31
C SER A 276 -34.81 1.48 26.26
N THR A 277 -33.59 1.39 25.71
CA THR A 277 -32.66 2.53 25.65
C THR A 277 -32.78 3.38 24.38
N ILE A 278 -33.70 3.06 23.47
CA ILE A 278 -33.93 3.82 22.22
C ILE A 278 -34.51 5.22 22.52
N VAL A 279 -33.87 6.24 21.95
CA VAL A 279 -34.22 7.67 22.11
C VAL A 279 -34.61 8.34 20.79
N TYR A 280 -34.28 7.73 19.65
CA TYR A 280 -34.62 8.21 18.31
C TYR A 280 -34.92 7.03 17.38
N GLY A 281 -35.94 7.17 16.52
CA GLY A 281 -36.35 6.16 15.53
C GLY A 281 -37.26 5.05 16.08
N SER A 282 -37.25 3.86 15.47
CA SER A 282 -38.23 2.79 15.78
C SER A 282 -37.67 1.37 15.65
N CYS A 283 -37.69 0.63 16.76
CA CYS A 283 -37.35 -0.80 16.82
C CYS A 283 -38.51 -1.78 16.56
N ASP A 284 -39.75 -1.31 16.31
CA ASP A 284 -40.97 -2.16 16.32
C ASP A 284 -41.81 -2.16 15.04
N GLY A 285 -41.31 -1.51 13.98
CA GLY A 285 -42.00 -1.33 12.70
C GLY A 285 -42.90 -0.09 12.62
N GLY A 286 -42.61 0.94 13.41
CA GLY A 286 -43.28 2.24 13.35
C GLY A 286 -44.59 2.32 14.14
N LYS A 287 -44.80 1.41 15.10
CA LYS A 287 -45.94 1.51 16.04
C LYS A 287 -45.59 2.48 17.17
N THR A 288 -44.35 2.45 17.65
CA THR A 288 -43.73 3.55 18.41
C THR A 288 -42.68 4.22 17.54
N VAL A 289 -42.49 5.53 17.72
CA VAL A 289 -41.37 6.28 17.13
C VAL A 289 -40.84 7.22 18.21
N HIS A 290 -39.53 7.19 18.41
CA HIS A 290 -38.84 7.96 19.43
C HIS A 290 -38.21 9.19 18.76
N SER A 291 -38.27 10.33 19.45
CA SER A 291 -37.63 11.61 19.06
C SER A 291 -37.51 12.54 20.27
N SER A 292 -37.26 11.96 21.45
CA SER A 292 -37.50 12.62 22.74
C SER A 292 -36.31 13.46 23.25
N VAL A 293 -35.15 13.38 22.60
CA VAL A 293 -33.92 14.08 23.00
C VAL A 293 -33.58 15.17 21.97
N PRO A 294 -33.78 16.47 22.29
CA PRO A 294 -33.61 17.56 21.33
C PRO A 294 -32.21 17.66 20.72
N GLU A 295 -31.17 17.32 21.49
CA GLU A 295 -29.77 17.29 21.03
C GLU A 295 -29.56 16.28 19.91
N ILE A 296 -30.13 15.07 20.07
CA ILE A 296 -30.08 14.01 19.05
C ILE A 296 -30.92 14.39 17.84
N ASN A 297 -32.12 14.95 18.02
CA ASN A 297 -32.95 15.42 16.90
C ASN A 297 -32.19 16.44 16.03
N LYS A 298 -31.51 17.41 16.66
CA LYS A 298 -30.71 18.44 15.99
C LYS A 298 -29.47 17.86 15.30
N GLU A 299 -28.82 16.86 15.91
CA GLU A 299 -27.67 16.20 15.30
C GLU A 299 -28.06 15.30 14.12
N MET A 300 -29.22 14.66 14.19
CA MET A 300 -29.81 13.92 13.06
C MET A 300 -30.19 14.85 11.90
N GLU A 301 -30.72 16.05 12.20
CA GLU A 301 -30.93 17.12 11.21
C GLU A 301 -29.60 17.59 10.60
N ARG A 302 -28.53 17.77 11.40
CA ARG A 302 -27.18 18.12 10.91
C ARG A 302 -26.60 17.04 9.99
N ILE A 303 -26.65 15.78 10.40
CA ILE A 303 -26.19 14.62 9.61
C ILE A 303 -26.97 14.56 8.29
N ALA A 304 -28.30 14.67 8.34
CA ALA A 304 -29.14 14.66 7.15
C ALA A 304 -28.86 15.84 6.22
N GLY A 305 -28.61 17.05 6.74
CA GLY A 305 -28.19 18.20 5.93
C GLY A 305 -26.89 17.96 5.16
N ILE A 306 -25.90 17.29 5.77
CA ILE A 306 -24.60 16.98 5.14
C ILE A 306 -24.73 15.81 4.13
N LEU A 307 -25.61 14.85 4.39
CA LEU A 307 -25.92 13.73 3.48
C LEU A 307 -26.99 14.07 2.41
N ASN A 308 -27.51 15.30 2.43
CA ASN A 308 -28.63 15.77 1.58
C ASN A 308 -29.90 14.88 1.68
N LEU A 309 -30.26 14.50 2.91
CA LEU A 309 -31.44 13.71 3.25
C LEU A 309 -32.58 14.60 3.75
N LYS A 310 -33.81 14.31 3.32
CA LYS A 310 -35.02 15.10 3.60
C LYS A 310 -35.77 14.56 4.80
N GLY A 311 -35.93 15.38 5.84
CA GLY A 311 -36.79 15.07 6.98
C GLY A 311 -38.24 14.85 6.56
N HIS A 312 -38.92 13.86 7.16
CA HIS A 312 -40.27 13.45 6.78
C HIS A 312 -41.02 12.80 7.96
N ILE A 313 -42.34 12.66 7.81
CA ILE A 313 -43.22 12.12 8.86
C ILE A 313 -43.30 10.60 8.73
N VAL A 314 -42.97 9.88 9.81
CA VAL A 314 -43.00 8.42 9.89
C VAL A 314 -43.88 7.91 11.05
N GLY A 315 -44.29 6.65 10.94
CA GLY A 315 -44.98 5.89 12.00
C GLY A 315 -46.44 6.27 12.27
N LEU A 316 -47.08 5.45 13.12
CA LEU A 316 -48.45 5.68 13.62
C LEU A 316 -48.53 6.96 14.49
N PRO A 317 -47.69 7.15 15.52
CA PRO A 317 -47.43 8.48 16.06
C PRO A 317 -46.68 9.27 14.98
N LYS A 318 -47.37 10.22 14.33
CA LYS A 318 -46.84 11.02 13.22
C LYS A 318 -45.67 11.90 13.67
N THR A 319 -44.46 11.35 13.59
CA THR A 319 -43.24 11.96 14.12
C THR A 319 -42.31 12.34 12.96
N THR A 320 -41.78 13.56 12.99
CA THR A 320 -40.77 13.99 12.00
C THR A 320 -39.43 13.36 12.33
N ILE A 321 -38.87 12.61 11.38
CA ILE A 321 -37.56 11.96 11.45
C ILE A 321 -36.71 12.38 10.24
N PHE A 322 -35.43 12.60 10.52
CA PHE A 322 -34.33 12.69 9.56
C PHE A 322 -33.57 11.35 9.53
N GLY A 323 -33.25 10.84 8.33
CA GLY A 323 -32.91 9.42 8.13
C GLY A 323 -34.16 8.54 7.92
N PRO A 324 -34.01 7.22 7.78
CA PRO A 324 -35.15 6.29 7.66
C PRO A 324 -35.81 6.03 9.03
N GLY A 325 -37.09 5.67 9.04
CA GLY A 325 -37.84 5.42 10.28
C GLY A 325 -37.34 4.24 11.13
N ASP A 326 -36.60 3.30 10.55
CA ASP A 326 -35.96 2.17 11.24
C ASP A 326 -34.48 2.40 11.60
N ILE A 327 -33.97 3.63 11.47
CA ILE A 327 -32.72 3.99 12.15
C ILE A 327 -32.95 3.87 13.66
N GLU A 328 -31.99 3.33 14.41
CA GLU A 328 -32.07 3.26 15.87
C GLU A 328 -30.95 4.11 16.48
N VAL A 329 -31.29 5.06 17.36
CA VAL A 329 -30.29 5.69 18.26
C VAL A 329 -30.66 5.40 19.71
N HIS A 330 -29.71 4.84 20.45
CA HIS A 330 -29.84 4.42 21.84
C HIS A 330 -28.97 5.24 22.77
N LYS A 331 -29.41 5.48 24.01
CA LYS A 331 -28.55 5.97 25.10
C LYS A 331 -27.97 4.77 25.87
N GLY A 332 -26.67 4.53 25.72
CA GLY A 332 -25.97 3.43 26.39
C GLY A 332 -25.95 3.58 27.91
N THR A 333 -25.72 2.47 28.63
CA THR A 333 -25.55 2.49 30.09
C THR A 333 -24.22 3.14 30.53
N ASP A 334 -23.29 3.36 29.60
CA ASP A 334 -22.10 4.20 29.75
C ASP A 334 -22.38 5.70 29.53
N GLY A 335 -23.63 6.07 29.22
CA GLY A 335 -24.08 7.44 28.98
C GLY A 335 -23.87 7.96 27.55
N ARG A 336 -23.10 7.26 26.70
CA ARG A 336 -22.89 7.63 25.29
C ARG A 336 -24.13 7.33 24.44
N TYR A 337 -24.31 8.02 23.31
CA TYR A 337 -25.37 7.69 22.35
C TYR A 337 -24.82 6.82 21.21
N TYR A 338 -25.51 5.75 20.82
CA TYR A 338 -25.09 4.79 19.80
C TYR A 338 -26.13 4.67 18.68
N MET A 339 -25.69 4.69 17.42
CA MET A 339 -26.56 4.52 16.24
C MET A 339 -26.38 3.15 15.57
N LEU A 340 -27.49 2.57 15.08
CA LEU A 340 -27.59 1.26 14.41
C LEU A 340 -28.57 1.27 13.23
N ASP A 341 -28.64 0.13 12.53
CA ASP A 341 -29.52 -0.21 11.39
C ASP A 341 -29.48 0.79 10.21
N PHE A 342 -28.25 0.97 9.71
CA PHE A 342 -27.86 1.85 8.61
C PHE A 342 -28.32 1.38 7.21
N ALA A 343 -28.82 0.14 7.07
CA ALA A 343 -29.17 -0.48 5.78
C ALA A 343 -30.07 0.36 4.85
N ARG A 344 -30.86 1.29 5.40
CA ARG A 344 -31.77 2.17 4.64
C ARG A 344 -31.45 3.65 4.75
N MET A 345 -30.23 4.01 5.20
CA MET A 345 -29.80 5.42 5.35
C MET A 345 -30.05 6.26 4.09
N PHE A 346 -29.71 5.71 2.92
CA PHE A 346 -29.84 6.39 1.63
C PHE A 346 -31.11 5.99 0.86
N PRO A 347 -31.74 6.94 0.11
CA PRO A 347 -32.98 6.69 -0.63
C PRO A 347 -32.91 5.53 -1.64
N PRO A 348 -34.03 4.82 -1.89
CA PRO A 348 -34.13 3.81 -2.94
C PRO A 348 -34.10 4.41 -4.36
N GLU A 349 -33.54 3.67 -5.33
CA GLU A 349 -33.80 3.92 -6.75
C GLU A 349 -35.28 3.65 -7.07
N TYR A 350 -35.93 4.50 -7.86
CA TYR A 350 -37.28 4.24 -8.35
C TYR A 350 -37.31 3.07 -9.36
N PRO A 351 -37.87 1.87 -9.01
CA PRO A 351 -37.52 0.64 -9.74
C PRO A 351 -38.08 0.50 -11.16
N LEU A 352 -39.00 1.39 -11.58
CA LEU A 352 -39.72 1.25 -12.84
C LEU A 352 -39.02 1.92 -14.04
N ILE A 353 -38.15 2.91 -13.81
CA ILE A 353 -37.40 3.60 -14.89
C ILE A 353 -36.42 2.64 -15.60
N PHE A 354 -35.57 1.93 -14.87
CA PHE A 354 -34.52 1.12 -15.49
C PHE A 354 -35.04 -0.12 -16.26
N ASN A 355 -36.20 -0.63 -15.85
CA ASN A 355 -36.73 -1.92 -16.29
C ASN A 355 -37.86 -1.81 -17.35
N ASN A 356 -38.25 -0.60 -17.77
CA ASN A 356 -39.40 -0.33 -18.64
C ASN A 356 -40.72 -0.98 -18.16
N LYS A 357 -40.88 -1.17 -16.84
CA LYS A 357 -42.03 -1.83 -16.22
C LYS A 357 -43.22 -0.87 -15.98
N ALA A 358 -43.55 -0.07 -16.98
CA ALA A 358 -44.68 0.87 -16.89
C ALA A 358 -45.97 0.12 -16.54
N GLY A 359 -46.66 0.57 -15.47
CA GLY A 359 -47.88 -0.05 -14.97
C GLY A 359 -47.71 -1.25 -14.01
N GLN A 360 -46.49 -1.72 -13.71
CA GLN A 360 -46.29 -2.71 -12.64
C GLN A 360 -46.22 -2.04 -11.26
N LYS A 361 -46.63 -2.75 -10.20
CA LYS A 361 -46.47 -2.30 -8.82
C LYS A 361 -44.98 -2.31 -8.41
N ILE A 362 -44.60 -1.37 -7.54
CA ILE A 362 -43.29 -1.34 -6.90
C ILE A 362 -43.14 -2.59 -6.01
N GLY A 363 -42.01 -3.30 -6.12
CA GLY A 363 -41.72 -4.51 -5.36
C GLY A 363 -40.81 -4.25 -4.14
N ARG A 364 -40.10 -5.30 -3.72
CA ARG A 364 -39.17 -5.26 -2.57
C ARG A 364 -37.81 -4.62 -2.88
N GLU A 365 -37.57 -4.21 -4.13
CA GLU A 365 -36.34 -3.54 -4.58
C GLU A 365 -35.92 -2.37 -3.70
N ILE A 366 -36.90 -1.63 -3.16
CA ILE A 366 -36.69 -0.45 -2.31
C ILE A 366 -35.96 -0.74 -0.99
N PHE A 367 -35.79 -2.01 -0.61
CA PHE A 367 -35.04 -2.43 0.59
C PHE A 367 -33.59 -2.86 0.30
N TYR A 368 -33.14 -2.83 -0.97
CA TYR A 368 -31.77 -3.23 -1.35
C TYR A 368 -31.17 -2.54 -2.58
N ASN A 369 -31.93 -1.76 -3.36
CA ASN A 369 -31.47 -1.05 -4.56
C ASN A 369 -31.28 0.46 -4.31
N MET A 370 -30.64 0.86 -3.21
CA MET A 370 -30.41 2.27 -2.87
C MET A 370 -29.64 3.04 -3.96
N LEU A 371 -29.91 4.35 -4.06
CA LEU A 371 -29.07 5.31 -4.78
C LEU A 371 -27.69 5.41 -4.12
N ARG A 372 -26.69 5.90 -4.87
CA ARG A 372 -25.34 6.10 -4.31
C ARG A 372 -25.27 7.38 -3.47
N PRO A 373 -24.55 7.39 -2.33
CA PRO A 373 -24.35 8.58 -1.51
C PRO A 373 -23.80 9.79 -2.28
N GLU A 374 -22.87 9.55 -3.21
CA GLU A 374 -22.25 10.61 -4.03
C GLU A 374 -23.28 11.28 -4.96
N LEU A 375 -24.22 10.51 -5.53
CA LEU A 375 -25.34 11.07 -6.30
C LEU A 375 -26.25 11.91 -5.41
N VAL A 376 -26.60 11.39 -4.22
CA VAL A 376 -27.53 12.04 -3.30
C VAL A 376 -26.94 13.36 -2.78
N LYS A 377 -25.68 13.35 -2.32
CA LYS A 377 -24.95 14.53 -1.82
C LYS A 377 -24.89 15.68 -2.84
N PHE A 378 -24.76 15.37 -4.13
CA PHE A 378 -24.71 16.36 -5.21
C PHE A 378 -26.06 16.64 -5.91
N TYR A 379 -27.16 15.99 -5.51
CA TYR A 379 -28.46 16.24 -6.13
C TYR A 379 -29.07 17.57 -5.64
N PRO A 380 -29.58 18.47 -6.50
CA PRO A 380 -30.03 19.81 -6.06
C PRO A 380 -31.26 19.89 -5.13
N GLN A 381 -31.84 18.76 -4.73
CA GLN A 381 -32.91 18.65 -3.74
C GLN A 381 -32.58 17.54 -2.74
N ALA A 382 -32.86 17.76 -1.45
CA ALA A 382 -32.75 16.69 -0.45
C ALA A 382 -33.77 15.57 -0.70
N LEU A 383 -33.40 14.32 -0.41
CA LEU A 383 -34.19 13.12 -0.73
C LEU A 383 -34.57 12.30 0.51
N SER A 384 -35.76 11.70 0.54
CA SER A 384 -36.27 10.93 1.70
C SER A 384 -35.75 9.49 1.67
N SER A 385 -35.18 9.01 2.79
CA SER A 385 -34.72 7.62 2.92
C SER A 385 -35.85 6.59 2.77
N ASP A 386 -37.06 6.91 3.24
CA ASP A 386 -38.23 6.01 3.21
C ASP A 386 -39.03 6.02 1.89
N GLY A 387 -38.41 6.45 0.77
CA GLY A 387 -39.02 6.48 -0.55
C GLY A 387 -39.86 5.25 -0.91
N PHE A 388 -41.10 5.46 -1.35
CA PHE A 388 -42.07 4.43 -1.76
C PHE A 388 -42.40 3.35 -0.71
N SER A 389 -42.00 3.53 0.55
CA SER A 389 -42.16 2.53 1.61
C SER A 389 -43.36 2.83 2.52
N GLY A 390 -43.82 1.81 3.26
CA GLY A 390 -44.92 1.93 4.22
C GLY A 390 -44.63 2.78 5.46
N TRP A 391 -43.40 3.29 5.62
CA TRP A 391 -43.05 4.21 6.71
C TRP A 391 -43.58 5.63 6.49
N GLN A 392 -43.86 6.02 5.24
CA GLN A 392 -44.42 7.33 4.90
C GLN A 392 -45.91 7.42 5.32
N THR A 393 -46.24 8.16 6.38
CA THR A 393 -47.61 8.21 6.93
C THR A 393 -48.40 9.50 6.64
N CYS A 394 -47.91 10.35 5.73
CA CYS A 394 -48.59 11.59 5.30
C CYS A 394 -48.85 11.61 3.78
N LEU A 395 -50.09 11.29 3.39
CA LEU A 395 -50.52 11.22 1.98
C LEU A 395 -50.20 12.51 1.18
N PHE A 396 -50.42 13.69 1.76
CA PHE A 396 -50.25 14.97 1.05
C PHE A 396 -48.79 15.29 0.68
N THR A 397 -47.81 14.79 1.45
CA THR A 397 -46.38 14.98 1.16
C THR A 397 -45.75 13.75 0.52
N GLN A 398 -46.37 12.57 0.63
CA GLN A 398 -45.88 11.32 0.06
C GLN A 398 -45.65 11.40 -1.46
N ASP A 399 -46.59 11.99 -2.20
CA ASP A 399 -46.45 12.21 -3.64
C ASP A 399 -45.25 13.11 -3.97
N GLU A 400 -44.95 14.10 -3.13
CA GLU A 400 -43.79 14.97 -3.32
C GLU A 400 -42.46 14.26 -3.06
N LEU A 401 -42.34 13.56 -1.93
CA LEU A 401 -41.13 12.81 -1.56
C LEU A 401 -40.78 11.77 -2.64
N ASN A 402 -41.79 11.06 -3.14
CA ASN A 402 -41.62 10.01 -4.15
C ASN A 402 -41.38 10.58 -5.55
N ARG A 403 -42.00 11.72 -5.90
CA ARG A 403 -41.71 12.49 -7.13
C ARG A 403 -40.27 12.99 -7.17
N ASP A 404 -39.75 13.49 -6.05
CA ASP A 404 -38.39 14.03 -5.98
C ASP A 404 -37.34 12.91 -6.18
N ILE A 405 -37.57 11.71 -5.60
CA ILE A 405 -36.73 10.51 -5.83
C ILE A 405 -36.87 9.97 -7.27
N THR A 406 -38.07 10.04 -7.85
CA THR A 406 -38.30 9.70 -9.27
C THR A 406 -37.49 10.61 -10.19
N LYS A 407 -37.44 11.93 -9.93
CA LYS A 407 -36.61 12.90 -10.67
C LYS A 407 -35.11 12.66 -10.47
N ALA A 408 -34.67 12.30 -9.27
CA ALA A 408 -33.27 11.95 -9.01
C ALA A 408 -32.85 10.68 -9.76
N THR A 409 -33.76 9.69 -9.82
CA THR A 409 -33.57 8.46 -10.61
C THR A 409 -33.54 8.76 -12.11
N ASP A 410 -34.43 9.61 -12.62
CA ASP A 410 -34.39 10.02 -14.03
C ASP A 410 -33.08 10.72 -14.37
N TYR A 411 -32.65 11.70 -13.57
CA TYR A 411 -31.38 12.42 -13.76
C TYR A 411 -30.15 11.49 -13.81
N LEU A 412 -30.12 10.45 -12.99
CA LEU A 412 -29.09 9.41 -13.02
C LEU A 412 -29.03 8.71 -14.39
N HIS A 413 -30.19 8.31 -14.93
CA HIS A 413 -30.29 7.60 -16.21
C HIS A 413 -30.15 8.50 -17.44
N SER A 414 -30.71 9.72 -17.40
CA SER A 414 -30.77 10.65 -18.53
C SER A 414 -29.55 11.56 -18.66
N GLN A 415 -28.80 11.79 -17.59
CA GLN A 415 -27.62 12.68 -17.61
C GLN A 415 -26.34 12.08 -17.01
N VAL A 416 -26.40 11.44 -15.85
CA VAL A 416 -25.18 11.03 -15.13
C VAL A 416 -24.50 9.84 -15.82
N ILE A 417 -25.24 8.77 -16.11
CA ILE A 417 -24.70 7.59 -16.80
C ILE A 417 -24.17 7.96 -18.20
N PRO A 418 -24.86 8.75 -19.04
CA PRO A 418 -24.30 9.27 -20.30
C PRO A 418 -23.01 10.06 -20.15
N LYS A 419 -22.87 10.93 -19.13
CA LYS A 419 -21.63 11.68 -18.86
C LYS A 419 -20.46 10.76 -18.48
N VAL A 420 -20.72 9.67 -17.75
CA VAL A 420 -19.71 8.64 -17.45
C VAL A 420 -19.30 7.87 -18.71
N ILE A 421 -20.26 7.47 -19.55
CA ILE A 421 -20.01 6.82 -20.83
C ILE A 421 -19.20 7.74 -21.76
N GLN A 422 -19.47 9.05 -21.78
CA GLN A 422 -18.66 10.01 -22.53
C GLN A 422 -17.20 10.02 -22.03
N LYS A 423 -16.98 10.23 -20.72
CA LYS A 423 -15.62 10.26 -20.14
C LYS A 423 -14.82 8.98 -20.39
N LEU A 424 -15.46 7.82 -20.33
CA LEU A 424 -14.80 6.53 -20.62
C LEU A 424 -14.52 6.31 -22.12
N ASN A 425 -15.17 7.06 -23.00
CA ASN A 425 -14.86 7.11 -24.44
C ASN A 425 -13.87 8.24 -24.79
N GLU A 426 -13.47 9.08 -23.83
CA GLU A 426 -12.41 10.09 -23.96
C GLU A 426 -11.03 9.56 -23.55
N ILE A 427 -10.97 8.33 -23.01
CA ILE A 427 -9.73 7.60 -22.69
C ILE A 427 -9.03 7.19 -24.00
N PRO A 428 -7.71 7.40 -24.16
CA PRO A 428 -6.96 6.94 -25.32
C PRO A 428 -6.87 5.41 -25.37
N GLU A 429 -6.78 4.85 -26.58
CA GLU A 429 -6.46 3.43 -26.76
C GLU A 429 -4.99 3.19 -26.41
N GLU A 430 -4.74 2.44 -25.33
CA GLU A 430 -3.42 2.09 -24.80
C GLU A 430 -3.33 0.58 -24.57
N ASP A 431 -2.12 0.01 -24.71
CA ASP A 431 -1.87 -1.38 -24.31
C ASP A 431 -1.73 -1.47 -22.78
N TYR A 432 -2.80 -1.92 -22.12
CA TYR A 432 -2.82 -2.16 -20.68
C TYR A 432 -2.22 -3.51 -20.26
N SER A 433 -1.57 -4.24 -21.17
CA SER A 433 -0.84 -5.48 -20.85
C SER A 433 0.34 -5.23 -19.89
N PRO A 434 0.77 -6.25 -19.11
CA PRO A 434 0.13 -7.56 -18.94
C PRO A 434 -1.15 -7.48 -18.09
N ALA A 435 -1.95 -8.56 -18.07
CA ALA A 435 -3.23 -8.61 -17.33
C ALA A 435 -3.24 -8.09 -15.87
N PRO A 436 -2.16 -8.18 -15.07
CA PRO A 436 -2.10 -7.51 -13.76
C PRO A 436 -2.27 -5.98 -13.84
N HIS A 437 -1.69 -5.31 -14.85
CA HIS A 437 -1.86 -3.87 -15.07
C HIS A 437 -3.30 -3.55 -15.48
N LYS A 438 -3.92 -4.33 -16.39
CA LYS A 438 -5.37 -4.26 -16.67
C LYS A 438 -6.21 -4.32 -15.39
N ALA A 439 -5.84 -5.14 -14.40
CA ALA A 439 -6.56 -5.26 -13.13
C ALA A 439 -6.52 -3.97 -12.27
N HIS A 440 -5.44 -3.19 -12.34
CA HIS A 440 -5.38 -1.85 -11.74
C HIS A 440 -6.27 -0.84 -12.48
N GLU A 441 -6.35 -0.92 -13.82
CA GLU A 441 -7.21 -0.02 -14.60
C GLU A 441 -8.70 -0.25 -14.33
N ILE A 442 -9.17 -1.50 -14.15
CA ILE A 442 -10.55 -1.71 -13.69
C ILE A 442 -10.79 -1.12 -12.28
N ILE A 443 -9.80 -1.07 -11.38
CA ILE A 443 -9.97 -0.38 -10.08
C ILE A 443 -10.16 1.14 -10.28
N LYS A 444 -9.35 1.78 -11.14
CA LYS A 444 -9.52 3.21 -11.47
C LYS A 444 -10.89 3.50 -12.10
N ILE A 445 -11.30 2.72 -13.09
CA ILE A 445 -12.60 2.87 -13.78
C ILE A 445 -13.75 2.62 -12.80
N ASN A 446 -13.65 1.60 -11.94
CA ASN A 446 -14.63 1.33 -10.88
C ASN A 446 -14.79 2.52 -9.92
N ASN A 447 -13.68 3.15 -9.51
CA ASN A 447 -13.71 4.32 -8.64
C ASN A 447 -14.32 5.54 -9.34
N LEU A 448 -13.99 5.81 -10.62
CA LEU A 448 -14.59 6.88 -11.42
C LEU A 448 -16.12 6.73 -11.51
N ILE A 449 -16.60 5.51 -11.78
CA ILE A 449 -18.04 5.18 -11.83
C ILE A 449 -18.72 5.44 -10.47
N HIS A 450 -18.06 5.09 -9.36
CA HIS A 450 -18.57 5.35 -8.01
C HIS A 450 -18.58 6.83 -7.62
N ILE A 451 -17.52 7.58 -7.89
CA ILE A 451 -17.42 9.03 -7.62
C ILE A 451 -18.52 9.80 -8.36
N ALA A 452 -18.85 9.38 -9.59
CA ALA A 452 -19.97 9.92 -10.36
C ALA A 452 -21.36 9.54 -9.80
N GLY A 453 -21.45 8.81 -8.68
CA GLY A 453 -22.72 8.39 -8.09
C GLY A 453 -23.42 7.24 -8.83
N VAL A 454 -22.70 6.49 -9.67
CA VAL A 454 -23.26 5.40 -10.48
C VAL A 454 -23.01 4.04 -9.81
N ASN A 455 -24.06 3.23 -9.66
CA ASN A 455 -23.96 1.91 -9.02
C ASN A 455 -23.54 0.83 -10.03
N PHE A 456 -22.69 -0.12 -9.64
CA PHE A 456 -22.24 -1.20 -10.54
C PHE A 456 -23.35 -2.08 -11.16
N ARG A 457 -24.60 -2.00 -10.70
CA ARG A 457 -25.74 -2.62 -11.40
C ARG A 457 -25.85 -2.16 -12.87
N TYR A 458 -25.34 -0.98 -13.21
CA TYR A 458 -25.35 -0.42 -14.56
C TYR A 458 -24.08 -0.69 -15.39
N LEU A 459 -23.11 -1.48 -14.88
CA LEU A 459 -21.90 -1.83 -15.66
C LEU A 459 -22.26 -2.37 -17.05
N GLY A 460 -23.34 -3.15 -17.18
CA GLY A 460 -23.85 -3.62 -18.47
C GLY A 460 -24.22 -2.49 -19.44
N VAL A 461 -24.96 -1.48 -18.99
CA VAL A 461 -25.34 -0.33 -19.84
C VAL A 461 -24.13 0.52 -20.21
N ILE A 462 -23.20 0.73 -19.27
CA ILE A 462 -21.95 1.46 -19.54
C ILE A 462 -21.13 0.71 -20.60
N CYS A 463 -20.83 -0.57 -20.35
CA CYS A 463 -20.00 -1.42 -21.22
C CYS A 463 -20.59 -1.64 -22.62
N ARG A 464 -21.92 -1.57 -22.79
CA ARG A 464 -22.57 -1.64 -24.11
C ARG A 464 -22.15 -0.49 -25.01
N ASP A 465 -22.01 0.71 -24.45
CA ASP A 465 -21.87 1.98 -25.17
C ASP A 465 -20.42 2.54 -25.17
N ILE A 466 -19.46 1.76 -24.66
CA ILE A 466 -18.02 2.01 -24.84
C ILE A 466 -17.58 1.56 -26.23
N LYS A 467 -16.81 2.43 -26.91
CA LYS A 467 -16.27 2.28 -28.26
C LYS A 467 -14.76 2.02 -28.28
N VAL A 468 -14.05 2.42 -27.22
CA VAL A 468 -12.60 2.24 -27.03
C VAL A 468 -12.32 0.77 -26.71
N PRO A 469 -11.65 -0.01 -27.60
CA PRO A 469 -11.53 -1.46 -27.43
C PRO A 469 -10.86 -1.92 -26.14
N CYS A 470 -9.77 -1.30 -25.68
CA CYS A 470 -9.10 -1.72 -24.45
C CYS A 470 -9.98 -1.50 -23.19
N VAL A 471 -10.70 -0.37 -23.12
CA VAL A 471 -11.65 -0.08 -22.04
C VAL A 471 -12.87 -1.02 -22.10
N LYS A 472 -13.33 -1.36 -23.31
CA LYS A 472 -14.42 -2.32 -23.55
C LYS A 472 -14.06 -3.73 -23.06
N GLU A 473 -12.90 -4.26 -23.43
CA GLU A 473 -12.37 -5.57 -23.02
C GLU A 473 -12.30 -5.69 -21.48
N ILE A 474 -11.72 -4.67 -20.83
CA ILE A 474 -11.58 -4.63 -19.37
C ILE A 474 -12.96 -4.61 -18.67
N LEU A 475 -13.91 -3.81 -19.17
CA LEU A 475 -15.26 -3.73 -18.59
C LEU A 475 -16.08 -5.01 -18.77
N ILE A 476 -16.05 -5.63 -19.95
CA ILE A 476 -16.78 -6.89 -20.17
C ILE A 476 -16.12 -8.04 -19.38
N THR A 477 -14.81 -8.03 -19.22
CA THR A 477 -14.10 -8.99 -18.34
C THR A 477 -14.51 -8.83 -16.87
N GLU A 478 -14.59 -7.61 -16.33
CA GLU A 478 -15.07 -7.34 -14.97
C GLU A 478 -16.55 -7.73 -14.78
N ILE A 479 -17.39 -7.55 -15.80
CA ILE A 479 -18.79 -8.03 -15.83
C ILE A 479 -18.83 -9.56 -15.72
N ILE A 480 -18.05 -10.27 -16.54
CA ILE A 480 -18.00 -11.73 -16.56
C ILE A 480 -17.38 -12.28 -15.26
N ALA A 481 -16.38 -11.62 -14.67
CA ALA A 481 -15.86 -11.95 -13.34
C ALA A 481 -16.94 -11.86 -12.25
N ARG A 482 -17.80 -10.83 -12.32
CA ARG A 482 -18.92 -10.64 -11.38
C ARG A 482 -20.08 -11.60 -11.62
N VAL A 483 -20.29 -12.05 -12.86
CA VAL A 483 -21.19 -13.17 -13.20
C VAL A 483 -20.68 -14.46 -12.56
N TRP A 484 -19.41 -14.83 -12.80
CA TRP A 484 -18.79 -16.01 -12.21
C TRP A 484 -18.79 -15.97 -10.68
N LYS A 485 -18.48 -14.83 -10.05
CA LYS A 485 -18.62 -14.64 -8.59
C LYS A 485 -20.00 -15.04 -8.06
N ARG A 486 -21.09 -14.72 -8.78
CA ARG A 486 -22.47 -15.11 -8.39
C ARG A 486 -22.70 -16.62 -8.62
N ILE A 487 -22.22 -17.18 -9.73
CA ILE A 487 -22.30 -18.63 -10.02
C ILE A 487 -21.56 -19.43 -8.93
N THR A 488 -20.31 -19.08 -8.63
CA THR A 488 -19.48 -19.73 -7.61
C THR A 488 -20.15 -19.69 -6.24
N ARG A 489 -20.57 -18.51 -5.76
CA ARG A 489 -21.27 -18.39 -4.45
C ARG A 489 -22.59 -19.17 -4.42
N SER A 490 -23.25 -19.39 -5.55
CA SER A 490 -24.44 -20.25 -5.63
C SER A 490 -24.08 -21.74 -5.52
N ARG A 491 -22.99 -22.17 -6.16
CA ARG A 491 -22.46 -23.54 -6.07
C ARG A 491 -21.95 -23.88 -4.67
N LEU A 492 -21.19 -22.98 -4.03
CA LEU A 492 -20.64 -23.17 -2.68
C LEU A 492 -21.76 -23.33 -1.62
N ARG A 493 -22.86 -22.55 -1.70
CA ARG A 493 -24.02 -22.74 -0.80
C ARG A 493 -24.71 -24.08 -1.02
N LYS A 494 -24.99 -24.45 -2.28
CA LYS A 494 -25.57 -25.78 -2.59
C LYS A 494 -24.71 -26.93 -2.08
N LEU A 495 -23.38 -26.77 -2.07
CA LEU A 495 -22.46 -27.74 -1.50
C LEU A 495 -22.55 -27.81 0.03
N MET A 496 -22.69 -26.67 0.73
CA MET A 496 -22.96 -26.64 2.17
C MET A 496 -24.28 -27.36 2.53
N ASP A 497 -25.35 -27.11 1.76
CA ASP A 497 -26.67 -27.74 1.97
C ASP A 497 -26.62 -29.29 1.86
N ILE A 498 -25.69 -29.81 1.04
CA ILE A 498 -25.46 -31.24 0.77
C ILE A 498 -24.46 -31.86 1.75
N THR A 499 -23.29 -31.25 1.95
CA THR A 499 -22.20 -31.80 2.77
C THR A 499 -22.51 -31.75 4.26
N ARG A 500 -23.15 -30.67 4.72
CA ARG A 500 -23.55 -30.42 6.12
C ARG A 500 -22.43 -30.63 7.14
N ARG A 501 -21.17 -30.42 6.74
CA ARG A 501 -19.96 -30.71 7.53
C ARG A 501 -18.86 -29.66 7.26
N PRO A 502 -18.01 -29.36 8.26
CA PRO A 502 -16.84 -28.49 8.10
C PRO A 502 -15.69 -29.22 7.36
N SER A 503 -15.82 -29.44 6.06
CA SER A 503 -14.75 -29.94 5.17
C SER A 503 -14.24 -28.84 4.23
N GLU A 504 -13.00 -28.91 3.74
CA GLU A 504 -12.43 -27.93 2.79
C GLU A 504 -12.32 -28.47 1.35
N ASP A 505 -11.79 -29.67 1.13
CA ASP A 505 -11.53 -30.19 -0.23
C ASP A 505 -12.73 -30.18 -1.19
N PRO A 506 -13.99 -30.45 -0.76
CA PRO A 506 -15.14 -30.32 -1.65
C PRO A 506 -15.34 -28.90 -2.22
N TYR A 507 -14.92 -27.87 -1.49
CA TYR A 507 -14.98 -26.47 -1.94
C TYR A 507 -13.83 -26.17 -2.91
N LYS A 508 -12.63 -26.72 -2.67
CA LYS A 508 -11.51 -26.67 -3.63
C LYS A 508 -11.86 -27.37 -4.94
N LEU A 509 -12.54 -28.53 -4.90
CA LEU A 509 -13.04 -29.22 -6.10
C LEU A 509 -13.95 -28.33 -6.95
N ILE A 510 -14.92 -27.63 -6.33
CA ILE A 510 -15.80 -26.70 -7.07
C ILE A 510 -15.03 -25.55 -7.72
N ILE A 511 -13.97 -25.05 -7.08
CA ILE A 511 -13.12 -24.01 -7.68
C ILE A 511 -12.27 -24.57 -8.83
N ALA A 512 -11.70 -25.77 -8.69
CA ALA A 512 -10.96 -26.46 -9.75
C ALA A 512 -11.87 -26.77 -10.97
N ASP A 513 -13.10 -27.24 -10.75
CA ASP A 513 -14.10 -27.44 -11.81
C ASP A 513 -14.44 -26.13 -12.54
N ILE A 514 -14.52 -25.01 -11.81
CA ILE A 514 -14.76 -23.69 -12.41
C ILE A 514 -13.55 -23.25 -13.23
N PHE A 515 -12.31 -23.37 -12.72
CA PHE A 515 -11.12 -23.08 -13.52
C PHE A 515 -10.99 -24.02 -14.72
N LYS A 516 -11.43 -25.28 -14.63
CA LYS A 516 -11.51 -26.18 -15.78
C LYS A 516 -12.49 -25.66 -16.85
N VAL A 517 -13.69 -25.21 -16.46
CA VAL A 517 -14.64 -24.61 -17.41
C VAL A 517 -14.14 -23.28 -17.98
N LEU A 518 -13.32 -22.52 -17.24
CA LEU A 518 -12.72 -21.28 -17.74
C LEU A 518 -11.52 -21.48 -18.67
N LEU A 519 -10.69 -22.49 -18.40
CA LEU A 519 -9.34 -22.61 -18.97
C LEU A 519 -9.16 -23.82 -19.91
N ASP A 520 -9.98 -24.87 -19.81
CA ASP A 520 -9.86 -26.05 -20.68
C ASP A 520 -10.87 -25.96 -21.85
N PRO A 521 -10.42 -25.66 -23.09
CA PRO A 521 -11.29 -25.59 -24.26
C PRO A 521 -11.75 -26.97 -24.75
N THR A 522 -11.18 -28.07 -24.25
CA THR A 522 -11.55 -29.44 -24.66
C THR A 522 -12.80 -29.98 -23.96
N GLN A 523 -13.35 -29.24 -22.98
CA GLN A 523 -14.57 -29.65 -22.29
C GLN A 523 -15.79 -29.67 -23.24
N PRO A 524 -16.69 -30.66 -23.11
CA PRO A 524 -17.80 -30.83 -24.03
C PRO A 524 -18.82 -29.69 -23.92
N ASN A 525 -19.33 -29.24 -25.07
CA ASN A 525 -20.30 -28.15 -25.21
C ASN A 525 -19.80 -26.74 -24.80
N GLN A 526 -18.48 -26.51 -24.65
CA GLN A 526 -17.92 -25.18 -24.33
C GLN A 526 -18.40 -24.11 -25.33
N ASP A 527 -18.23 -24.32 -26.63
CA ASP A 527 -18.55 -23.30 -27.65
C ASP A 527 -20.03 -22.88 -27.60
N ARG A 528 -20.92 -23.85 -27.30
CA ARG A 528 -22.33 -23.61 -27.04
C ARG A 528 -22.55 -22.75 -25.78
N PHE A 529 -21.88 -23.10 -24.68
CA PHE A 529 -21.98 -22.40 -23.40
C PHE A 529 -21.50 -20.94 -23.44
N TRP A 530 -20.45 -20.65 -24.21
CA TRP A 530 -19.94 -19.28 -24.38
C TRP A 530 -20.63 -18.48 -25.49
N SER A 531 -21.23 -19.13 -26.51
CA SER A 531 -21.80 -18.46 -27.68
C SER A 531 -23.33 -18.34 -27.71
N GLU A 532 -24.10 -19.27 -27.13
CA GLU A 532 -25.57 -19.20 -27.14
C GLU A 532 -26.15 -18.25 -26.07
N SER A 533 -27.18 -17.52 -26.46
CA SER A 533 -28.00 -16.66 -25.58
C SER A 533 -29.22 -17.38 -24.98
N SER A 534 -29.22 -18.71 -24.97
CA SER A 534 -30.31 -19.56 -24.45
C SER A 534 -30.16 -19.84 -22.94
N PRO A 535 -31.25 -20.15 -22.20
CA PRO A 535 -31.20 -20.34 -20.75
C PRO A 535 -30.22 -21.44 -20.30
N GLY A 536 -29.36 -21.09 -19.35
CA GLY A 536 -28.29 -21.96 -18.83
C GLY A 536 -26.89 -21.64 -19.40
N ASN A 537 -26.80 -20.96 -20.54
CA ASN A 537 -25.53 -20.55 -21.16
C ASN A 537 -25.09 -19.16 -20.67
N LEU A 538 -23.79 -18.84 -20.81
CA LEU A 538 -23.18 -17.71 -20.11
C LEU A 538 -23.72 -16.36 -20.55
N LYS A 539 -24.02 -16.15 -21.84
CA LYS A 539 -24.62 -14.90 -22.34
C LYS A 539 -25.97 -14.61 -21.69
N TYR A 540 -26.83 -15.62 -21.57
CA TYR A 540 -28.12 -15.49 -20.90
C TYR A 540 -27.94 -15.10 -19.44
N ILE A 541 -27.09 -15.83 -18.71
CA ILE A 541 -26.80 -15.56 -17.29
C ILE A 541 -26.18 -14.17 -17.10
N ALA A 542 -25.33 -13.71 -18.02
CA ALA A 542 -24.74 -12.37 -17.99
C ALA A 542 -25.80 -11.26 -18.17
N MET A 543 -26.71 -11.41 -19.13
CA MET A 543 -27.77 -10.43 -19.37
C MET A 543 -28.82 -10.39 -18.24
N GLU A 544 -29.13 -11.51 -17.59
CA GLU A 544 -29.98 -11.55 -16.37
C GLU A 544 -29.30 -10.86 -15.17
N ILE A 545 -27.97 -10.97 -15.05
CA ILE A 545 -27.18 -10.44 -13.93
C ILE A 545 -26.84 -8.94 -14.10
N PHE A 546 -26.61 -8.51 -15.35
CA PHE A 546 -26.34 -7.15 -15.80
C PHE A 546 -27.11 -6.85 -17.10
N PRO A 547 -28.35 -6.35 -16.99
CA PRO A 547 -29.17 -6.05 -18.16
C PRO A 547 -28.46 -5.14 -19.17
N ARG A 548 -28.64 -5.47 -20.46
CA ARG A 548 -28.05 -4.77 -21.62
C ARG A 548 -26.52 -4.86 -21.74
N CYS A 549 -25.82 -5.74 -21.02
CA CYS A 549 -24.35 -5.86 -21.09
C CYS A 549 -23.76 -6.24 -22.46
N LEU A 550 -24.56 -6.82 -23.36
CA LEU A 550 -24.18 -7.16 -24.72
C LEU A 550 -24.98 -6.32 -25.72
N ASN A 551 -24.33 -5.85 -26.78
CA ASN A 551 -24.97 -5.28 -27.97
C ASN A 551 -25.55 -6.38 -28.89
N ASP A 552 -26.22 -5.98 -29.97
CA ASP A 552 -26.96 -6.92 -30.83
C ASP A 552 -26.07 -7.77 -31.78
N GLU A 553 -24.80 -7.41 -31.96
CA GLU A 553 -23.79 -8.26 -32.59
C GLU A 553 -23.26 -9.30 -31.59
N GLU A 554 -22.86 -8.84 -30.39
CA GLU A 554 -22.32 -9.66 -29.30
C GLU A 554 -23.30 -10.77 -28.84
N LYS A 555 -24.62 -10.55 -28.99
CA LYS A 555 -25.68 -11.55 -28.68
C LYS A 555 -25.74 -12.73 -29.65
N LYS A 556 -25.23 -12.61 -30.89
CA LYS A 556 -25.40 -13.61 -31.94
C LYS A 556 -24.70 -14.93 -31.58
N SER A 557 -25.27 -16.05 -32.01
CA SER A 557 -24.80 -17.40 -31.66
C SER A 557 -23.47 -17.80 -32.31
N ASN A 558 -22.94 -16.99 -33.23
CA ASN A 558 -21.63 -17.17 -33.87
C ASN A 558 -20.50 -16.34 -33.23
N VAL A 559 -20.80 -15.51 -32.22
CA VAL A 559 -19.80 -14.73 -31.48
C VAL A 559 -19.50 -15.43 -30.16
N ASP A 560 -18.27 -15.89 -29.96
CA ASP A 560 -17.86 -16.48 -28.68
C ASP A 560 -17.46 -15.36 -27.68
N LEU A 561 -17.99 -15.41 -26.45
CA LEU A 561 -17.63 -14.44 -25.41
C LEU A 561 -16.14 -14.48 -25.03
N ARG A 562 -15.44 -15.61 -25.22
CA ARG A 562 -14.00 -15.76 -24.96
C ARG A 562 -13.15 -14.83 -25.85
N ASN A 563 -13.67 -14.45 -27.02
CA ASN A 563 -12.99 -13.53 -27.94
C ASN A 563 -13.16 -12.05 -27.57
N LEU A 564 -13.89 -11.75 -26.48
CA LEU A 564 -14.19 -10.39 -26.02
C LEU A 564 -13.61 -10.07 -24.63
N ILE A 565 -13.02 -11.06 -23.95
CA ILE A 565 -12.53 -10.97 -22.56
C ILE A 565 -11.07 -11.37 -22.48
N ASP A 566 -10.34 -10.79 -21.52
CA ASP A 566 -9.03 -11.29 -21.12
C ASP A 566 -9.20 -12.40 -20.08
N ILE A 567 -8.82 -13.63 -20.43
CA ILE A 567 -9.02 -14.80 -19.55
C ILE A 567 -8.07 -14.81 -18.33
N LYS A 568 -6.88 -14.20 -18.44
CA LYS A 568 -5.94 -14.05 -17.34
C LYS A 568 -6.46 -13.02 -16.35
N LEU A 569 -6.96 -11.90 -16.85
CA LEU A 569 -7.66 -10.87 -16.09
C LEU A 569 -8.92 -11.45 -15.41
N LEU A 570 -9.71 -12.29 -16.09
CA LEU A 570 -10.86 -12.97 -15.48
C LEU A 570 -10.45 -13.81 -14.25
N VAL A 571 -9.36 -14.58 -14.34
CA VAL A 571 -8.85 -15.37 -13.21
C VAL A 571 -8.31 -14.48 -12.08
N ILE A 572 -7.55 -13.42 -12.39
CA ILE A 572 -7.10 -12.42 -11.40
C ILE A 572 -8.30 -11.81 -10.67
N ARG A 573 -9.31 -11.35 -11.40
CA ARG A 573 -10.50 -10.71 -10.81
C ARG A 573 -11.37 -11.69 -10.04
N LEU A 574 -11.52 -12.93 -10.50
CA LEU A 574 -12.31 -13.95 -9.79
C LEU A 574 -11.64 -14.40 -8.49
N THR A 575 -10.31 -14.59 -8.49
CA THR A 575 -9.55 -14.95 -7.29
C THR A 575 -9.58 -13.83 -6.25
N GLN A 576 -9.26 -12.59 -6.65
CA GLN A 576 -9.39 -11.39 -5.80
C GLN A 576 -10.82 -11.23 -5.23
N MET A 577 -11.86 -11.43 -6.05
CA MET A 577 -13.25 -11.29 -5.61
C MET A 577 -13.76 -12.40 -4.68
N LEU A 578 -13.04 -13.50 -4.51
CA LEU A 578 -13.46 -14.64 -3.70
C LEU A 578 -12.44 -15.07 -2.64
N ASN A 579 -11.28 -14.39 -2.55
CA ASN A 579 -10.12 -14.79 -1.77
C ASN A 579 -9.72 -16.26 -2.00
N ILE A 580 -9.60 -16.64 -3.27
CA ILE A 580 -9.06 -17.95 -3.67
C ILE A 580 -7.54 -17.82 -3.70
N ARG A 581 -6.85 -18.50 -2.79
CA ARG A 581 -5.39 -18.59 -2.79
C ARG A 581 -4.95 -19.72 -3.72
N ILE A 582 -4.06 -19.37 -4.65
CA ILE A 582 -3.49 -20.28 -5.65
C ILE A 582 -1.98 -20.25 -5.47
N SER A 583 -1.34 -21.41 -5.54
CA SER A 583 0.10 -21.54 -5.40
C SER A 583 0.84 -20.57 -6.33
N LEU A 584 1.76 -19.80 -5.75
CA LEU A 584 2.45 -18.70 -6.45
C LEU A 584 3.23 -19.18 -7.68
N SER A 585 3.74 -20.42 -7.67
CA SER A 585 4.39 -21.02 -8.85
C SER A 585 3.39 -21.24 -9.99
N THR A 586 2.21 -21.80 -9.70
CA THR A 586 1.15 -22.04 -10.69
C THR A 586 0.55 -20.74 -11.20
N LEU A 587 0.33 -19.76 -10.33
CA LEU A 587 -0.16 -18.43 -10.73
C LEU A 587 0.85 -17.71 -11.65
N ASN A 588 2.14 -17.72 -11.29
CA ASN A 588 3.18 -17.14 -12.15
C ASN A 588 3.31 -17.89 -13.48
N GLN A 589 3.25 -19.22 -13.48
CA GLN A 589 3.26 -20.03 -14.71
C GLN A 589 2.06 -19.75 -15.61
N PHE A 590 0.87 -19.54 -15.03
CA PHE A 590 -0.35 -19.16 -15.76
C PHE A 590 -0.22 -17.77 -16.41
N LEU A 591 0.24 -16.77 -15.66
CA LEU A 591 0.38 -15.39 -16.15
C LEU A 591 1.50 -15.23 -17.20
N LEU A 592 2.62 -15.92 -17.02
CA LEU A 592 3.76 -15.90 -17.94
C LEU A 592 3.60 -16.81 -19.17
N THR A 593 2.58 -17.68 -19.19
CA THR A 593 2.31 -18.52 -20.36
C THR A 593 1.80 -17.67 -21.54
N PRO A 594 2.41 -17.75 -22.74
CA PRO A 594 1.90 -17.07 -23.93
C PRO A 594 0.53 -17.60 -24.34
N ASP A 595 -0.32 -16.72 -24.87
CA ASP A 595 -1.72 -17.02 -25.25
C ASP A 595 -1.84 -18.00 -26.44
N SER A 596 -0.72 -18.34 -27.07
CA SER A 596 -0.59 -19.40 -28.08
C SER A 596 -0.42 -20.81 -27.51
N ARG A 597 -0.26 -20.98 -26.19
CA ARG A 597 -0.21 -22.29 -25.53
C ARG A 597 -1.64 -22.74 -25.18
N PRO A 598 -2.04 -24.01 -25.46
CA PRO A 598 -3.45 -24.41 -25.42
C PRO A 598 -4.17 -24.11 -24.09
N PHE A 599 -3.54 -24.37 -22.94
CA PHE A 599 -3.98 -23.91 -21.62
C PHE A 599 -2.90 -24.18 -20.54
N VAL A 600 -3.10 -23.61 -19.35
CA VAL A 600 -2.54 -24.10 -18.08
C VAL A 600 -3.72 -24.47 -17.19
N GLN A 601 -3.79 -25.74 -16.78
CA GLN A 601 -4.85 -26.20 -15.89
C GLN A 601 -4.49 -25.86 -14.44
N ILE A 602 -5.44 -25.30 -13.69
CA ILE A 602 -5.33 -25.07 -12.25
C ILE A 602 -6.15 -26.18 -11.57
N GLY A 603 -5.46 -27.16 -10.97
CA GLY A 603 -6.06 -28.31 -10.31
C GLY A 603 -6.40 -28.05 -8.83
N ILE A 604 -6.92 -29.07 -8.15
CA ILE A 604 -7.18 -29.00 -6.70
C ILE A 604 -5.88 -28.83 -5.89
N SER A 605 -4.78 -29.43 -6.34
CA SER A 605 -3.44 -29.32 -5.76
C SER A 605 -2.85 -27.92 -5.84
N ASP A 606 -3.34 -27.09 -6.76
CA ASP A 606 -2.85 -25.71 -6.97
C ASP A 606 -3.62 -24.68 -6.13
N ILE A 607 -4.69 -25.10 -5.45
CA ILE A 607 -5.57 -24.22 -4.65
C ILE A 607 -5.24 -24.41 -3.17
N ASP A 608 -4.58 -23.43 -2.58
CA ASP A 608 -4.16 -23.47 -1.17
C ASP A 608 -5.36 -23.32 -0.23
N GLU A 609 -6.27 -22.38 -0.51
CA GLU A 609 -7.46 -22.07 0.29
C GLU A 609 -8.59 -21.48 -0.57
N VAL A 610 -9.85 -21.78 -0.21
CA VAL A 610 -11.03 -21.03 -0.65
C VAL A 610 -11.48 -20.14 0.51
N GLY A 611 -10.79 -19.01 0.69
CA GLY A 611 -10.88 -18.18 1.89
C GLY A 611 -12.19 -17.42 2.06
N SER A 612 -12.27 -16.66 3.14
CA SER A 612 -13.29 -15.64 3.35
C SER A 612 -12.90 -14.33 2.66
N THR A 613 -13.90 -13.51 2.31
CA THR A 613 -13.69 -12.09 2.00
C THR A 613 -14.36 -11.26 3.09
N ILE A 614 -13.63 -10.31 3.66
CA ILE A 614 -14.12 -9.48 4.78
C ILE A 614 -14.26 -8.04 4.29
N LYS A 615 -15.22 -7.29 4.85
CA LYS A 615 -15.30 -5.83 4.72
C LYS A 615 -15.54 -5.20 6.09
N TYR A 616 -15.00 -4.02 6.32
CA TYR A 616 -15.08 -3.31 7.59
C TYR A 616 -15.07 -1.78 7.36
N PRO A 617 -15.32 -0.95 8.39
CA PRO A 617 -15.33 0.50 8.24
C PRO A 617 -14.04 1.07 7.65
N TYR A 618 -14.18 2.05 6.75
CA TYR A 618 -13.05 2.65 6.01
C TYR A 618 -11.98 3.26 6.93
N ILE A 619 -12.38 3.67 8.15
CA ILE A 619 -11.49 4.27 9.14
C ILE A 619 -10.34 3.34 9.54
N ILE A 620 -10.49 2.03 9.38
CA ILE A 620 -9.48 1.02 9.71
C ILE A 620 -8.33 1.09 8.71
N ASP A 621 -8.65 1.01 7.42
CA ASP A 621 -7.65 1.16 6.35
C ASP A 621 -7.08 2.57 6.29
N PHE A 622 -7.89 3.60 6.59
CA PHE A 622 -7.41 4.97 6.73
C PHE A 622 -6.42 5.14 7.89
N SER A 623 -6.67 4.53 9.05
CA SER A 623 -5.77 4.60 10.21
C SER A 623 -4.49 3.81 9.96
N CYS A 624 -4.59 2.61 9.38
CA CYS A 624 -3.45 1.80 8.98
C CYS A 624 -2.57 2.53 7.94
N GLY A 625 -3.18 3.11 6.90
CA GLY A 625 -2.50 3.93 5.91
C GLY A 625 -1.85 5.19 6.51
N SER A 626 -2.56 5.91 7.38
CA SER A 626 -2.03 7.12 8.04
C SER A 626 -0.86 6.80 8.98
N ASN A 627 -0.91 5.65 9.66
CA ASN A 627 0.22 5.13 10.45
C ASN A 627 1.42 4.80 9.54
N ASN A 628 1.21 4.04 8.46
CA ASN A 628 2.29 3.62 7.56
C ASN A 628 2.93 4.81 6.81
N LEU A 629 2.16 5.87 6.52
CA LEU A 629 2.67 7.14 6.02
C LEU A 629 3.59 7.85 7.03
N ARG A 630 3.31 7.73 8.34
CA ARG A 630 4.17 8.26 9.39
C ARG A 630 5.43 7.42 9.59
N GLU A 631 5.34 6.09 9.56
CA GLU A 631 6.52 5.23 9.65
C GLU A 631 7.45 5.44 8.44
N THR A 632 6.87 5.61 7.24
CA THR A 632 7.59 6.13 6.07
C THR A 632 8.33 7.43 6.39
N ARG A 633 7.66 8.44 6.97
CA ARG A 633 8.30 9.71 7.33
C ARG A 633 9.45 9.53 8.34
N LYS A 634 9.33 8.60 9.31
CA LYS A 634 10.43 8.25 10.24
C LYS A 634 11.63 7.58 9.55
N ILE A 635 11.44 6.95 8.39
CA ILE A 635 12.53 6.36 7.58
C ILE A 635 13.19 7.44 6.70
N VAL A 636 12.41 8.38 6.17
CA VAL A 636 12.89 9.48 5.30
C VAL A 636 13.61 10.58 6.09
N ASP A 637 13.09 10.95 7.25
CA ASP A 637 13.49 12.11 8.07
C ASP A 637 14.02 11.61 9.43
N ASN A 638 15.07 10.76 9.38
CA ASN A 638 15.63 10.06 10.52
C ASN A 638 16.93 10.74 11.02
N PRO A 639 17.00 11.24 12.27
CA PRO A 639 18.18 11.95 12.75
C PRO A 639 19.40 11.05 13.03
N ASN A 640 19.25 9.72 13.04
CA ASN A 640 20.29 8.79 13.50
C ASN A 640 20.80 7.80 12.43
N LYS A 641 20.08 7.63 11.31
CA LYS A 641 20.39 6.66 10.25
C LYS A 641 20.02 7.27 8.91
N GLU A 642 20.87 7.12 7.90
CA GLU A 642 20.51 7.49 6.53
C GLU A 642 19.31 6.68 5.99
N ILE A 643 18.53 7.30 5.11
CA ILE A 643 17.32 6.73 4.51
C ILE A 643 17.59 5.38 3.81
N ASP A 644 16.91 4.32 4.28
CA ASP A 644 16.76 3.10 3.49
C ASP A 644 15.66 3.31 2.46
N VAL A 645 16.06 3.64 1.24
CA VAL A 645 15.13 3.90 0.12
C VAL A 645 14.31 2.65 -0.22
N LEU A 646 14.84 1.44 -0.03
CA LEU A 646 14.09 0.20 -0.28
C LEU A 646 13.04 -0.05 0.81
N GLU A 647 13.34 0.30 2.05
CA GLU A 647 12.39 0.27 3.18
C GLU A 647 11.25 1.28 2.97
N ALA A 648 11.58 2.54 2.68
CA ALA A 648 10.59 3.58 2.38
C ALA A 648 9.72 3.21 1.16
N ASP A 649 10.30 2.65 0.10
CA ASP A 649 9.57 2.25 -1.12
C ASP A 649 8.48 1.18 -0.84
N ARG A 650 8.74 0.26 0.11
CA ARG A 650 7.77 -0.74 0.60
C ARG A 650 6.67 -0.13 1.45
N TRP A 651 7.02 0.59 2.53
CA TRP A 651 6.04 1.20 3.43
C TRP A 651 5.08 2.16 2.71
N VAL A 652 5.54 2.86 1.67
CA VAL A 652 4.70 3.71 0.83
C VAL A 652 3.72 2.91 -0.03
N ASP A 653 4.10 1.73 -0.52
CA ASP A 653 3.17 0.89 -1.29
C ASP A 653 2.09 0.29 -0.41
N ASP A 654 2.40 -0.19 0.79
CA ASP A 654 1.41 -0.62 1.79
C ASP A 654 0.47 0.54 2.18
N THR A 655 1.04 1.73 2.37
CA THR A 655 0.29 2.97 2.61
C THR A 655 -0.69 3.26 1.47
N LYS A 656 -0.23 3.23 0.22
CA LYS A 656 -1.07 3.44 -0.97
C LYS A 656 -2.19 2.41 -1.10
N LEU A 657 -1.89 1.14 -0.83
CA LEU A 657 -2.86 0.03 -0.90
C LEU A 657 -3.98 0.26 0.12
N LYS A 658 -3.62 0.48 1.38
CA LYS A 658 -4.59 0.78 2.45
C LYS A 658 -5.43 2.02 2.16
N LEU A 659 -4.81 3.13 1.76
CA LEU A 659 -5.55 4.35 1.44
C LEU A 659 -6.42 4.20 0.18
N ASN A 660 -6.06 3.34 -0.77
CA ASN A 660 -6.91 2.97 -1.91
C ASN A 660 -8.13 2.13 -1.49
N ASP A 661 -7.98 1.20 -0.54
CA ASP A 661 -9.10 0.36 -0.06
C ASP A 661 -10.08 1.17 0.80
N ALA A 662 -9.56 2.13 1.59
CA ALA A 662 -10.38 3.18 2.20
C ALA A 662 -11.11 4.02 1.14
N LEU A 663 -10.41 4.45 0.08
CA LEU A 663 -10.99 5.27 -1.01
C LEU A 663 -12.05 4.51 -1.81
N ALA A 664 -11.85 3.21 -2.07
CA ALA A 664 -12.86 2.35 -2.70
C ALA A 664 -14.12 2.17 -1.83
N SER A 665 -13.98 2.32 -0.51
CA SER A 665 -15.04 2.22 0.50
C SER A 665 -15.79 3.54 0.73
N ILE A 666 -15.12 4.69 0.62
CA ILE A 666 -15.73 6.03 0.64
C ILE A 666 -15.06 7.00 -0.36
N PRO A 667 -15.41 6.93 -1.66
CA PRO A 667 -14.72 7.65 -2.74
C PRO A 667 -14.80 9.18 -2.69
N SER A 668 -15.66 9.75 -1.84
CA SER A 668 -15.89 11.19 -1.68
C SER A 668 -15.39 11.78 -0.35
N SER A 669 -14.64 11.00 0.47
CA SER A 669 -14.02 11.52 1.69
C SER A 669 -12.74 12.30 1.36
N TYR A 670 -12.76 13.61 1.63
CA TYR A 670 -11.62 14.50 1.43
C TYR A 670 -10.39 14.08 2.27
N GLN A 671 -10.60 13.56 3.48
CA GLN A 671 -9.50 13.10 4.34
C GLN A 671 -8.76 11.91 3.71
N VAL A 672 -9.51 10.90 3.25
CA VAL A 672 -8.95 9.71 2.60
C VAL A 672 -8.24 10.09 1.30
N GLN A 673 -8.87 10.93 0.48
CA GLN A 673 -8.27 11.48 -0.75
C GLN A 673 -6.96 12.21 -0.43
N LEU A 674 -6.94 13.16 0.50
CA LEU A 674 -5.77 13.96 0.85
C LEU A 674 -4.58 13.09 1.32
N GLN A 675 -4.82 12.08 2.16
CA GLN A 675 -3.75 11.16 2.57
C GLN A 675 -3.27 10.27 1.41
N PHE A 676 -4.17 9.81 0.52
CA PHE A 676 -3.78 9.04 -0.66
C PHE A 676 -2.90 9.86 -1.62
N LEU A 677 -3.23 11.14 -1.81
CA LEU A 677 -2.41 12.11 -2.55
C LEU A 677 -1.03 12.29 -1.88
N ARG A 678 -0.97 12.42 -0.54
CA ARG A 678 0.30 12.46 0.23
C ARG A 678 1.16 11.20 0.06
N ALA A 679 0.56 10.01 0.05
CA ALA A 679 1.29 8.74 -0.12
C ALA A 679 1.92 8.62 -1.51
N LEU A 680 1.17 8.94 -2.57
CA LEU A 680 1.66 8.98 -3.95
C LEU A 680 2.77 10.03 -4.15
N TYR A 681 2.69 11.16 -3.44
CA TYR A 681 3.74 12.17 -3.44
C TYR A 681 5.07 11.65 -2.90
N ILE A 682 5.07 10.94 -1.76
CA ILE A 682 6.31 10.31 -1.26
C ILE A 682 6.78 9.22 -2.25
N LYS A 683 5.86 8.43 -2.83
CA LYS A 683 6.21 7.42 -3.85
C LYS A 683 6.98 8.00 -5.03
N SER A 684 6.61 9.20 -5.49
CA SER A 684 7.30 9.89 -6.59
C SER A 684 8.78 10.21 -6.29
N SER A 685 9.21 10.18 -5.03
CA SER A 685 10.60 10.41 -4.63
C SER A 685 11.43 9.12 -4.49
N VAL A 686 10.85 8.02 -4.01
CA VAL A 686 11.57 6.78 -3.63
C VAL A 686 11.57 5.68 -4.72
N ILE A 687 10.71 5.81 -5.73
CA ILE A 687 10.63 4.86 -6.85
C ILE A 687 11.81 4.99 -7.82
N LYS A 688 12.33 3.86 -8.34
CA LYS A 688 13.48 3.86 -9.28
C LYS A 688 13.12 4.27 -10.72
N ALA A 689 11.94 3.92 -11.22
CA ALA A 689 11.65 4.03 -12.66
C ALA A 689 11.54 5.51 -13.10
N PRO A 690 12.35 6.03 -14.04
CA PRO A 690 12.50 7.47 -14.27
C PRO A 690 11.23 8.17 -14.75
N ASN A 691 10.40 7.49 -15.54
CA ASN A 691 9.13 8.03 -16.02
C ASN A 691 7.94 7.86 -15.04
N GLU A 692 8.06 7.02 -13.99
CA GLU A 692 6.95 6.78 -13.06
C GLU A 692 6.62 7.97 -12.15
N PRO A 693 7.59 8.74 -11.60
CA PRO A 693 7.29 10.01 -10.92
C PRO A 693 6.45 10.94 -11.78
N PHE A 694 6.77 11.07 -13.08
CA PHE A 694 5.98 11.90 -14.00
C PHE A 694 4.56 11.35 -14.18
N ARG A 695 4.38 10.03 -14.35
CA ARG A 695 3.04 9.40 -14.46
C ARG A 695 2.22 9.58 -13.18
N ILE A 696 2.84 9.36 -12.02
CA ILE A 696 2.23 9.54 -10.69
C ILE A 696 1.79 10.99 -10.48
N LEU A 697 2.66 11.96 -10.74
CA LEU A 697 2.38 13.39 -10.56
C LEU A 697 1.32 13.91 -11.56
N THR A 698 1.29 13.39 -12.79
CA THR A 698 0.25 13.71 -13.77
C THR A 698 -1.11 13.14 -13.36
N LEU A 699 -1.14 11.89 -12.85
CA LEU A 699 -2.35 11.26 -12.30
C LEU A 699 -2.85 12.01 -11.06
N LEU A 700 -1.95 12.42 -10.17
CA LEU A 700 -2.27 13.23 -8.99
C LEU A 700 -3.00 14.52 -9.36
N LEU A 701 -2.47 15.28 -10.32
CA LEU A 701 -3.11 16.52 -10.78
C LEU A 701 -4.45 16.28 -11.49
N SER A 702 -4.63 15.16 -12.20
CA SER A 702 -5.93 14.85 -12.83
C SER A 702 -7.03 14.49 -11.81
N MET A 703 -6.67 14.10 -10.58
CA MET A 703 -7.62 13.89 -9.49
C MET A 703 -8.10 15.18 -8.83
N VAL A 704 -7.28 16.25 -8.80
CA VAL A 704 -7.64 17.50 -8.09
C VAL A 704 -8.94 18.16 -8.58
N PRO A 705 -9.24 18.23 -9.89
CA PRO A 705 -10.54 18.73 -10.40
C PRO A 705 -11.76 17.89 -10.02
N SER A 706 -11.61 16.71 -9.41
CA SER A 706 -12.73 15.89 -8.92
C SER A 706 -13.17 16.23 -7.49
N LEU A 707 -12.42 17.09 -6.79
CA LEU A 707 -12.68 17.54 -5.41
C LEU A 707 -13.64 18.74 -5.39
N ASP A 708 -14.33 18.98 -4.27
CA ASP A 708 -15.22 20.15 -4.12
C ASP A 708 -14.46 21.47 -4.22
N ILE A 709 -15.08 22.53 -4.76
CA ILE A 709 -14.43 23.85 -4.96
C ILE A 709 -13.89 24.45 -3.64
N THR A 710 -14.48 24.10 -2.50
CA THR A 710 -13.98 24.45 -1.16
C THR A 710 -12.76 23.63 -0.76
N GLN A 711 -12.77 22.31 -1.01
CA GLN A 711 -11.63 21.41 -0.78
C GLN A 711 -10.44 21.78 -1.66
N GLN A 712 -10.68 22.14 -2.93
CA GLN A 712 -9.65 22.62 -3.86
C GLN A 712 -8.86 23.83 -3.33
N LYS A 713 -9.49 24.67 -2.49
CA LYS A 713 -8.85 25.84 -1.83
C LYS A 713 -8.13 25.48 -0.50
N SER A 714 -8.22 24.23 -0.07
CA SER A 714 -7.41 23.54 0.93
C SER A 714 -5.96 24.05 1.05
N PRO A 715 -5.47 24.74 2.10
CA PRO A 715 -4.04 25.09 2.19
C PRO A 715 -3.14 23.85 2.07
N LEU A 716 -3.48 22.77 2.78
CA LEU A 716 -2.77 21.48 2.69
C LEU A 716 -2.81 20.84 1.30
N LEU A 717 -3.86 21.09 0.51
CA LEU A 717 -3.97 20.59 -0.86
C LEU A 717 -3.22 21.49 -1.86
N GLN A 718 -3.32 22.82 -1.72
CA GLN A 718 -2.56 23.78 -2.52
C GLN A 718 -1.05 23.61 -2.29
N SER A 719 -0.62 23.30 -1.06
CA SER A 719 0.76 22.88 -0.75
C SER A 719 1.19 21.65 -1.54
N LEU A 720 0.37 20.60 -1.56
CA LEU A 720 0.65 19.40 -2.35
C LEU A 720 0.70 19.72 -3.85
N VAL A 721 -0.28 20.45 -4.38
CA VAL A 721 -0.31 20.87 -5.78
C VAL A 721 0.93 21.69 -6.16
N GLY A 722 1.36 22.61 -5.30
CA GLY A 722 2.60 23.36 -5.47
C GLY A 722 3.84 22.45 -5.53
N LEU A 723 3.96 21.52 -4.58
CA LEU A 723 5.04 20.53 -4.55
C LEU A 723 4.99 19.58 -5.77
N TYR A 724 3.81 19.28 -6.32
CA TYR A 724 3.66 18.42 -7.49
C TYR A 724 4.14 19.13 -8.75
N HIS A 725 3.71 20.37 -8.95
CA HIS A 725 4.16 21.21 -10.05
C HIS A 725 5.67 21.51 -9.95
N LEU A 726 6.22 21.68 -8.75
CA LEU A 726 7.67 21.82 -8.53
C LEU A 726 8.44 20.55 -8.95
N LYS A 727 7.97 19.36 -8.54
CA LYS A 727 8.56 18.08 -9.00
C LYS A 727 8.36 17.84 -10.49
N LEU A 728 7.24 18.28 -11.08
CA LEU A 728 7.00 18.20 -12.52
C LEU A 728 7.88 19.16 -13.32
N ALA A 729 8.15 20.36 -12.82
CA ALA A 729 9.13 21.27 -13.42
C ALA A 729 10.51 20.59 -13.45
N SER A 730 11.00 20.11 -12.30
CA SER A 730 12.25 19.35 -12.20
C SER A 730 12.28 18.14 -13.15
N SER A 731 11.17 17.39 -13.24
CA SER A 731 11.03 16.23 -14.13
C SER A 731 11.07 16.61 -15.62
N ASN A 732 10.50 17.76 -16.00
CA ASN A 732 10.49 18.26 -17.39
C ASN A 732 11.84 18.80 -17.85
N LEU A 733 12.75 19.15 -16.93
CA LEU A 733 14.09 19.63 -17.26
C LEU A 733 15.15 18.52 -17.16
N PHE A 734 15.20 17.79 -16.04
CA PHE A 734 16.35 16.94 -15.69
C PHE A 734 16.16 15.43 -15.91
N PHE A 735 14.91 14.95 -16.10
CA PHE A 735 14.60 13.50 -16.08
C PHE A 735 13.84 13.01 -17.32
N ARG A 736 13.69 13.84 -18.36
CA ARG A 736 13.04 13.47 -19.63
C ARG A 736 14.04 13.31 -20.76
N GLU A 737 13.82 12.29 -21.60
CA GLU A 737 14.57 12.02 -22.84
C GLU A 737 14.63 13.25 -23.79
N CYS A 738 13.62 14.11 -23.74
CA CYS A 738 13.63 15.43 -24.33
C CYS A 738 13.23 16.45 -23.26
N SER A 739 14.20 17.21 -22.75
CA SER A 739 13.97 18.31 -21.82
C SER A 739 13.15 19.43 -22.48
N SER A 740 12.33 20.12 -21.71
CA SER A 740 11.36 21.08 -22.24
C SER A 740 11.26 22.33 -21.37
N CYS A 741 12.06 23.34 -21.74
CA CYS A 741 12.16 24.62 -21.04
C CYS A 741 10.81 25.36 -20.94
N GLU A 742 9.97 25.30 -21.99
CA GLU A 742 8.60 25.85 -21.98
C GLU A 742 7.73 25.19 -20.89
N LYS A 743 7.75 23.85 -20.81
CA LYS A 743 6.99 23.10 -19.80
C LYS A 743 7.54 23.33 -18.41
N PHE A 744 8.87 23.37 -18.25
CA PHE A 744 9.52 23.72 -16.98
C PHE A 744 8.96 25.04 -16.43
N HIS A 745 8.99 26.13 -17.20
CA HIS A 745 8.46 27.43 -16.78
C HIS A 745 6.95 27.40 -16.48
N LYS A 746 6.17 26.68 -17.30
CA LYS A 746 4.71 26.56 -17.11
C LYS A 746 4.37 25.85 -15.79
N GLU A 747 5.01 24.72 -15.51
CA GLU A 747 4.83 24.00 -14.24
C GLU A 747 5.33 24.86 -13.08
N LEU A 748 6.45 25.59 -13.23
CA LEU A 748 6.99 26.46 -12.19
C LEU A 748 6.03 27.59 -11.77
N GLU A 749 5.40 28.28 -12.74
CA GLU A 749 4.40 29.32 -12.46
C GLU A 749 3.14 28.72 -11.81
N MET A 750 2.74 27.50 -12.18
CA MET A 750 1.66 26.77 -11.50
C MET A 750 2.04 26.39 -10.05
N ALA A 751 3.30 26.04 -9.80
CA ALA A 751 3.81 25.75 -8.45
C ALA A 751 3.73 26.99 -7.55
N LYS A 752 4.32 28.11 -8.00
CA LYS A 752 4.26 29.42 -7.34
C LYS A 752 2.82 29.82 -7.02
N ASN A 753 1.94 29.79 -8.02
CA ASN A 753 0.53 30.15 -7.86
C ASN A 753 -0.22 29.26 -6.87
N ALA A 754 0.24 28.05 -6.58
CA ALA A 754 -0.35 27.17 -5.57
C ALA A 754 0.24 27.45 -4.18
N PHE A 755 1.56 27.66 -4.08
CA PHE A 755 2.22 28.04 -2.81
C PHE A 755 1.70 29.38 -2.26
N GLU A 756 1.54 30.40 -3.09
CA GLU A 756 0.98 31.70 -2.69
C GLU A 756 -0.43 31.54 -2.10
N LYS A 757 -1.26 30.65 -2.67
CA LYS A 757 -2.62 30.37 -2.18
C LYS A 757 -2.65 29.51 -0.92
N ALA A 758 -1.60 28.74 -0.64
CA ALA A 758 -1.48 27.96 0.58
C ALA A 758 -1.00 28.84 1.74
N LEU A 759 0.14 29.50 1.56
CA LEU A 759 0.84 30.25 2.62
C LEU A 759 0.12 31.55 3.01
N SER A 760 -0.69 32.14 2.13
CA SER A 760 -1.59 33.26 2.49
C SER A 760 -2.81 32.85 3.34
N GLN A 761 -2.98 31.55 3.64
CA GLN A 761 -4.02 31.02 4.52
C GLN A 761 -3.46 30.32 5.78
N ASP A 762 -2.30 29.68 5.66
CA ASP A 762 -1.64 28.89 6.70
C ASP A 762 -0.13 28.78 6.38
N GLU A 763 0.73 29.37 7.21
CA GLU A 763 2.19 29.41 6.98
C GLU A 763 2.87 28.06 7.29
N GLU A 764 2.29 27.24 8.17
CA GLU A 764 2.87 25.96 8.60
C GLU A 764 2.49 24.79 7.66
N CYS A 765 1.56 25.00 6.71
CA CYS A 765 0.98 23.98 5.84
C CYS A 765 2.00 23.14 5.00
N LEU A 766 3.23 23.61 4.84
CA LEU A 766 4.32 22.90 4.14
C LEU A 766 5.18 22.01 5.05
N HIS A 767 5.16 22.22 6.38
CA HIS A 767 6.12 21.64 7.33
C HIS A 767 6.10 20.10 7.34
N GLU A 768 4.95 19.48 7.07
CA GLU A 768 4.84 18.01 6.98
C GLU A 768 5.41 17.41 5.70
N LEU A 769 5.54 18.20 4.64
CA LEU A 769 5.65 17.72 3.26
C LEU A 769 6.99 18.06 2.62
N ILE A 770 7.55 19.22 2.94
CA ILE A 770 8.72 19.81 2.28
C ILE A 770 10.01 19.00 2.45
N SER A 771 10.17 18.23 3.54
CA SER A 771 11.30 17.32 3.73
C SER A 771 11.39 16.23 2.66
N ASN A 772 10.29 15.91 1.96
CA ASN A 772 10.27 14.99 0.82
C ASN A 772 10.66 15.66 -0.52
N SER A 773 11.05 16.94 -0.51
CA SER A 773 11.53 17.69 -1.68
C SER A 773 12.90 18.35 -1.51
N LEU A 774 13.51 18.32 -0.33
CA LEU A 774 14.81 18.95 -0.05
C LEU A 774 15.88 17.91 0.35
N PRO A 775 17.18 18.20 0.15
CA PRO A 775 18.28 17.46 0.76
C PRO A 775 18.20 17.41 2.29
N THR A 776 18.99 16.52 2.90
CA THR A 776 18.87 16.18 4.32
C THR A 776 19.18 17.36 5.27
N ARG A 777 18.28 17.56 6.23
CA ARG A 777 18.46 18.44 7.40
C ARG A 777 19.23 17.80 8.56
N HIS A 778 19.63 16.54 8.39
CA HIS A 778 20.45 15.79 9.33
C HIS A 778 21.85 15.55 8.75
N LEU A 779 22.87 15.61 9.62
CA LEU A 779 24.25 15.30 9.29
C LEU A 779 24.54 13.83 9.62
N TYR A 780 24.64 12.99 8.59
CA TYR A 780 25.16 11.63 8.68
C TYR A 780 26.69 11.71 8.55
N THR A 781 27.39 11.79 9.69
CA THR A 781 28.85 11.94 9.72
C THR A 781 29.54 10.76 9.02
N PRO A 782 30.45 10.99 8.05
CA PRO A 782 31.25 9.94 7.44
C PRO A 782 32.03 9.16 8.50
N ASP A 783 32.16 7.83 8.32
CA ASP A 783 33.09 7.05 9.14
C ASP A 783 34.53 7.39 8.75
N LEU A 784 35.10 8.34 9.49
CA LEU A 784 36.48 8.83 9.37
C LEU A 784 37.53 7.73 9.59
N LEU A 785 37.14 6.56 10.10
CA LEU A 785 38.00 5.40 10.33
C LEU A 785 37.58 4.16 9.50
N SER A 786 36.66 4.29 8.55
CA SER A 786 36.46 3.26 7.53
C SER A 786 37.65 3.20 6.56
N ILE A 787 37.99 1.98 6.18
CA ILE A 787 39.02 1.61 5.20
C ILE A 787 38.43 1.57 3.79
N ASP A 788 37.22 1.02 3.68
CA ASP A 788 36.53 0.75 2.43
C ASP A 788 35.51 1.88 2.16
N PRO A 789 35.47 2.46 0.94
CA PRO A 789 34.36 3.29 0.53
C PRO A 789 33.14 2.38 0.33
N VAL A 790 32.10 2.58 1.15
CA VAL A 790 30.80 1.94 0.90
C VAL A 790 30.17 2.66 -0.28
N GLU A 791 30.21 2.06 -1.47
CA GLU A 791 29.48 2.59 -2.62
C GLU A 791 27.97 2.66 -2.28
N PRO A 792 27.34 3.84 -2.30
CA PRO A 792 25.92 3.97 -2.00
C PRO A 792 25.10 3.22 -3.05
N HIS A 793 24.15 2.40 -2.59
CA HIS A 793 23.26 1.65 -3.46
C HIS A 793 22.57 2.58 -4.47
N GLU A 794 22.53 2.20 -5.75
CA GLU A 794 22.10 3.02 -6.90
C GLU A 794 20.83 3.89 -6.64
N ARG A 795 19.78 3.31 -6.03
CA ARG A 795 18.55 4.05 -5.68
C ARG A 795 18.76 5.21 -4.69
N LEU A 796 19.74 5.14 -3.80
CA LEU A 796 20.08 6.19 -2.85
C LEU A 796 20.78 7.37 -3.56
N VAL A 797 21.67 7.07 -4.51
CA VAL A 797 22.27 8.10 -5.38
C VAL A 797 21.17 8.81 -6.18
N GLU A 798 20.31 8.04 -6.84
CA GLU A 798 19.19 8.57 -7.62
C GLU A 798 18.21 9.41 -6.78
N TYR A 799 17.90 8.97 -5.56
CA TYR A 799 17.11 9.72 -4.58
C TYR A 799 17.77 11.07 -4.24
N LYS A 800 19.07 11.08 -3.95
CA LYS A 800 19.84 12.30 -3.65
C LYS A 800 19.87 13.26 -4.84
N THR A 801 20.12 12.75 -6.06
CA THR A 801 20.11 13.55 -7.29
C THR A 801 18.74 14.19 -7.54
N ARG A 802 17.63 13.47 -7.31
CA ARG A 802 16.28 14.07 -7.35
C ARG A 802 16.12 15.21 -6.34
N LYS A 803 16.56 15.04 -5.09
CA LYS A 803 16.48 16.08 -4.05
C LYS A 803 17.32 17.32 -4.38
N LEU A 804 18.50 17.13 -4.98
CA LEU A 804 19.35 18.24 -5.45
C LEU A 804 18.67 19.02 -6.59
N TYR A 805 18.09 18.34 -7.56
CA TYR A 805 17.47 18.98 -8.72
C TYR A 805 16.10 19.62 -8.39
N GLU A 806 15.37 19.06 -7.42
CA GLU A 806 14.20 19.70 -6.81
C GLU A 806 14.59 21.01 -6.08
N LEU A 807 15.72 21.02 -5.35
CA LEU A 807 16.28 22.22 -4.72
C LEU A 807 16.76 23.27 -5.75
N PHE A 808 17.47 22.88 -6.82
CA PHE A 808 17.81 23.82 -7.91
C PHE A 808 16.56 24.43 -8.55
N THR A 809 15.50 23.64 -8.73
CA THR A 809 14.21 24.10 -9.27
C THR A 809 13.54 25.12 -8.33
N LEU A 810 13.58 24.87 -7.02
CA LEU A 810 13.07 25.79 -6.00
C LEU A 810 13.85 27.12 -5.98
N ILE A 811 15.19 27.07 -5.99
CA ILE A 811 16.04 28.27 -6.01
C ILE A 811 15.85 29.05 -7.32
N TYR A 812 15.67 28.37 -8.45
CA TYR A 812 15.32 29.02 -9.70
C TYR A 812 13.99 29.78 -9.59
N MET A 813 12.95 29.18 -8.98
CA MET A 813 11.66 29.85 -8.72
C MET A 813 11.83 31.10 -7.85
N LEU A 814 12.53 30.97 -6.70
CA LEU A 814 12.78 32.09 -5.79
C LEU A 814 13.53 33.24 -6.48
N ASN A 815 14.58 32.93 -7.24
CA ASN A 815 15.40 33.94 -7.92
C ASN A 815 14.68 34.66 -9.09
N HIS A 816 13.45 34.25 -9.45
CA HIS A 816 12.62 34.89 -10.48
C HIS A 816 11.27 35.40 -9.93
N LEU A 817 11.12 35.51 -8.60
CA LEU A 817 9.99 36.23 -8.02
C LEU A 817 10.11 37.74 -8.34
N GLN A 818 8.98 38.35 -8.71
CA GLN A 818 8.90 39.78 -9.06
C GLN A 818 8.78 40.69 -7.83
N ASP A 819 8.46 40.11 -6.69
CA ASP A 819 8.22 40.79 -5.42
C ASP A 819 9.27 40.31 -4.39
N PRO A 820 10.23 41.16 -3.99
CA PRO A 820 11.24 40.82 -2.98
C PRO A 820 10.64 40.51 -1.60
N ASP A 821 9.50 41.11 -1.27
CA ASP A 821 8.83 40.97 0.03
C ASP A 821 7.80 39.82 0.02
N SER A 822 7.91 38.90 -0.95
CA SER A 822 7.03 37.74 -1.08
C SER A 822 7.24 36.74 0.06
N ILE A 823 6.16 36.34 0.73
CA ILE A 823 6.13 35.29 1.78
C ILE A 823 6.80 33.97 1.36
N LEU A 824 6.90 33.71 0.04
CA LEU A 824 7.64 32.55 -0.48
C LEU A 824 9.13 32.62 -0.16
N HIS A 825 9.73 33.81 -0.15
CA HIS A 825 11.15 33.97 0.16
C HIS A 825 11.45 33.55 1.60
N ASP A 826 10.74 34.12 2.58
CA ASP A 826 10.98 33.82 3.99
C ASP A 826 10.74 32.33 4.30
N VAL A 827 9.55 31.82 3.96
CA VAL A 827 9.15 30.44 4.27
C VAL A 827 10.07 29.41 3.61
N PHE A 828 10.47 29.59 2.35
CA PHE A 828 11.41 28.64 1.73
C PHE A 828 12.86 28.87 2.15
N GLN A 829 13.27 30.08 2.54
CA GLN A 829 14.60 30.33 3.10
C GLN A 829 14.77 29.63 4.46
N ASP A 830 13.73 29.61 5.31
CA ASP A 830 13.71 28.85 6.56
C ASP A 830 13.85 27.34 6.34
N TYR A 831 13.26 26.77 5.28
CA TYR A 831 13.45 25.36 4.94
C TYR A 831 14.81 25.07 4.30
N ILE A 832 15.34 25.97 3.46
CA ILE A 832 16.68 25.80 2.83
C ILE A 832 17.79 25.92 3.90
N SER A 833 17.64 26.84 4.87
CA SER A 833 18.62 27.04 5.94
C SER A 833 18.75 25.85 6.90
N GLN A 834 17.79 24.92 6.90
CA GLN A 834 17.85 23.68 7.71
C GLN A 834 18.73 22.59 7.09
N ILE A 835 19.13 22.70 5.81
CA ILE A 835 19.92 21.68 5.12
C ILE A 835 21.35 21.62 5.70
N GLN A 836 21.76 20.42 6.15
CA GLN A 836 23.06 20.22 6.80
C GLN A 836 24.06 19.42 5.96
N GLN A 837 23.61 18.68 4.95
CA GLN A 837 24.45 17.80 4.15
C GLN A 837 24.01 17.74 2.68
N ILE A 838 24.97 17.97 1.79
CA ILE A 838 24.86 17.77 0.34
C ILE A 838 26.08 16.96 -0.09
N ASP A 839 25.90 15.65 -0.21
CA ASP A 839 26.96 14.66 -0.39
C ASP A 839 26.99 14.02 -1.79
N ASN A 840 26.13 14.50 -2.70
CA ASN A 840 26.16 14.16 -4.11
C ASN A 840 25.87 15.42 -4.97
N PHE A 841 26.69 16.47 -4.85
CA PHE A 841 26.56 17.65 -5.71
C PHE A 841 27.12 17.34 -7.10
N GLU A 842 26.22 17.13 -8.06
CA GLU A 842 26.50 16.87 -9.47
C GLU A 842 25.68 17.83 -10.33
N LEU A 843 26.22 18.23 -11.49
CA LEU A 843 25.52 19.09 -12.45
C LEU A 843 25.17 18.29 -13.70
N SER A 844 23.91 18.33 -14.13
CA SER A 844 23.52 17.84 -15.45
C SER A 844 23.75 18.90 -16.54
N GLU A 845 23.88 18.47 -17.79
CA GLU A 845 24.05 19.39 -18.93
C GLU A 845 22.83 20.31 -19.09
N GLU A 846 21.63 19.82 -18.79
CA GLU A 846 20.37 20.57 -18.87
C GLU A 846 20.28 21.74 -17.89
N LEU A 847 21.03 21.72 -16.79
CA LEU A 847 21.09 22.88 -15.87
C LEU A 847 21.60 24.14 -16.59
N SER A 848 22.48 23.99 -17.58
CA SER A 848 23.02 25.12 -18.36
C SER A 848 21.93 25.95 -19.05
N VAL A 849 20.79 25.34 -19.38
CA VAL A 849 19.63 25.99 -20.03
C VAL A 849 19.01 27.08 -19.13
N ILE A 850 19.05 26.89 -17.81
CA ILE A 850 18.48 27.83 -16.83
C ILE A 850 19.54 28.60 -16.02
N ASN A 851 20.80 28.18 -16.08
CA ASN A 851 21.90 28.70 -15.27
C ASN A 851 22.91 29.56 -16.07
N GLY A 852 22.47 30.23 -17.14
CA GLY A 852 23.37 30.87 -18.12
C GLY A 852 24.43 31.85 -17.59
N ASN A 853 24.18 32.52 -16.45
CA ASN A 853 25.13 33.43 -15.78
C ASN A 853 25.61 32.90 -14.41
N ASN A 854 25.49 31.60 -14.13
CA ASN A 854 25.64 30.99 -12.80
C ASN A 854 24.65 31.48 -11.71
N ASN A 855 23.65 32.31 -12.04
CA ASN A 855 22.67 32.86 -11.09
C ASN A 855 21.98 31.82 -10.19
N VAL A 856 21.71 30.60 -10.69
CA VAL A 856 21.07 29.54 -9.88
C VAL A 856 22.07 28.99 -8.88
N LEU A 857 23.32 28.78 -9.30
CA LEU A 857 24.41 28.33 -8.41
C LEU A 857 24.80 29.39 -7.38
N TYR A 858 24.84 30.68 -7.76
CA TYR A 858 25.09 31.77 -6.81
C TYR A 858 24.05 31.77 -5.70
N GLY A 859 22.75 31.76 -6.06
CA GLY A 859 21.65 31.70 -5.10
C GLY A 859 21.52 30.36 -4.37
N PHE A 860 22.13 29.28 -4.88
CA PHE A 860 22.24 28.00 -4.16
C PHE A 860 23.27 28.10 -3.04
N PHE A 861 24.50 28.50 -3.35
CA PHE A 861 25.57 28.56 -2.34
C PHE A 861 25.39 29.70 -1.34
N ASP A 862 24.70 30.80 -1.70
CA ASP A 862 24.44 31.92 -0.78
C ASP A 862 23.41 31.56 0.31
N ARG A 863 22.44 30.69 0.02
CA ARG A 863 21.34 30.35 0.93
C ARG A 863 21.65 29.21 1.91
N LEU A 864 22.83 28.57 1.80
CA LEU A 864 23.21 27.33 2.50
C LEU A 864 24.21 27.56 3.66
N GLU A 865 24.03 28.62 4.46
CA GLU A 865 24.99 29.04 5.50
C GLU A 865 25.25 27.98 6.60
N ASN A 866 24.25 27.13 6.90
CA ASN A 866 24.31 26.11 7.94
C ASN A 866 24.90 24.75 7.49
N LEU A 867 25.37 24.65 6.23
CA LEU A 867 25.86 23.40 5.67
C LEU A 867 27.10 22.89 6.42
N LYS A 868 27.10 21.61 6.81
CA LYS A 868 28.16 20.95 7.58
C LYS A 868 28.98 19.96 6.75
N LEU A 869 28.36 19.35 5.73
CA LEU A 869 28.99 18.41 4.80
C LEU A 869 28.70 18.82 3.36
N LEU A 870 29.76 18.99 2.56
CA LEU A 870 29.69 19.23 1.11
C LEU A 870 30.61 18.25 0.36
N VAL A 871 30.06 17.54 -0.63
CA VAL A 871 30.83 16.78 -1.63
C VAL A 871 30.56 17.40 -2.99
N LEU A 872 31.58 18.00 -3.60
CA LEU A 872 31.53 18.49 -4.98
C LEU A 872 32.10 17.44 -5.93
N ASN A 873 31.28 16.96 -6.87
CA ASN A 873 31.73 16.22 -8.07
C ASN A 873 32.24 17.22 -9.15
N PRO A 874 32.76 16.78 -10.31
CA PRO A 874 33.53 17.64 -11.22
C PRO A 874 32.85 18.96 -11.59
N PHE A 875 33.51 20.06 -11.23
CA PHE A 875 32.89 21.38 -11.14
C PHE A 875 33.86 22.51 -11.45
N ASN A 876 33.42 23.53 -12.19
CA ASN A 876 34.21 24.71 -12.51
C ASN A 876 33.97 25.82 -11.46
N MET A 877 34.96 26.08 -10.60
CA MET A 877 34.80 27.01 -9.49
C MET A 877 35.19 28.43 -9.87
N ASP A 878 34.19 29.33 -9.90
CA ASP A 878 34.38 30.77 -10.06
C ASP A 878 34.54 31.52 -8.72
N GLN A 879 34.89 32.79 -8.79
CA GLN A 879 35.19 33.63 -7.63
C GLN A 879 33.97 33.90 -6.73
N VAL A 880 32.75 33.95 -7.28
CA VAL A 880 31.53 34.20 -6.50
C VAL A 880 31.17 32.95 -5.70
N ILE A 881 31.22 31.78 -6.34
CA ILE A 881 30.93 30.50 -5.69
C ILE A 881 32.01 30.16 -4.65
N SER A 882 33.29 30.42 -4.96
CA SER A 882 34.40 30.35 -4.00
C SER A 882 34.15 31.23 -2.76
N ASN A 883 33.68 32.48 -2.96
CA ASN A 883 33.33 33.38 -1.87
C ASN A 883 32.13 32.85 -1.05
N HIS A 884 31.09 32.31 -1.70
CA HIS A 884 29.88 31.82 -1.00
C HIS A 884 30.18 30.57 -0.16
N ILE A 885 30.89 29.59 -0.72
CA ILE A 885 31.33 28.40 0.03
C ILE A 885 32.25 28.81 1.20
N SER A 886 33.06 29.86 1.03
CA SER A 886 33.88 30.41 2.13
C SER A 886 33.07 31.08 3.26
N LYS A 887 31.79 31.42 3.07
CA LYS A 887 30.91 31.94 4.15
C LYS A 887 30.35 30.82 5.04
N MET A 888 30.43 29.55 4.63
CA MET A 888 29.78 28.42 5.29
C MET A 888 30.50 28.03 6.60
N ASN A 889 30.44 28.89 7.60
CA ASN A 889 31.18 28.78 8.88
C ASN A 889 30.90 27.46 9.63
N SER A 890 29.76 26.81 9.35
CA SER A 890 29.36 25.51 9.90
C SER A 890 30.07 24.29 9.26
N LEU A 891 30.76 24.47 8.13
CA LEU A 891 31.33 23.39 7.33
C LEU A 891 32.46 22.66 8.07
N GLN A 892 32.31 21.33 8.16
CA GLN A 892 33.22 20.42 8.87
C GLN A 892 33.77 19.31 7.97
N TYR A 893 33.04 18.92 6.92
CA TYR A 893 33.39 17.83 6.03
C TYR A 893 33.34 18.34 4.59
N LEU A 894 34.49 18.36 3.91
CA LEU A 894 34.58 18.79 2.50
C LEU A 894 35.28 17.74 1.65
N THR A 895 34.64 17.35 0.56
CA THR A 895 35.22 16.51 -0.49
C THR A 895 35.15 17.25 -1.83
N LEU A 896 36.25 17.24 -2.57
CA LEU A 896 36.43 17.92 -3.85
C LEU A 896 36.91 16.88 -4.87
N ASN A 897 36.04 16.44 -5.78
CA ASN A 897 36.34 15.46 -6.82
C ASN A 897 36.38 16.17 -8.19
N GLY A 898 37.55 16.26 -8.83
CA GLY A 898 37.69 16.88 -10.17
C GLY A 898 37.32 18.37 -10.22
N VAL A 899 37.50 19.11 -9.13
CA VAL A 899 37.16 20.54 -9.06
C VAL A 899 38.24 21.38 -9.76
N ASN A 900 37.82 22.20 -10.71
CA ASN A 900 38.66 23.04 -11.55
C ASN A 900 38.72 24.47 -10.99
N PHE A 901 39.90 24.87 -10.51
CA PHE A 901 40.17 26.19 -9.92
C PHE A 901 40.73 27.23 -10.92
N ASN A 902 40.84 26.92 -12.22
CA ASN A 902 41.52 27.80 -13.18
C ASN A 902 40.79 29.13 -13.47
N MET A 903 39.52 29.28 -13.05
CA MET A 903 38.78 30.54 -13.11
C MET A 903 39.04 31.49 -11.92
N LEU A 904 39.80 31.04 -10.90
CA LEU A 904 40.10 31.84 -9.71
C LEU A 904 41.37 32.68 -9.86
N HIS A 905 41.36 33.89 -9.30
CA HIS A 905 42.60 34.65 -9.09
C HIS A 905 43.51 33.87 -8.14
N ASN A 906 44.76 33.64 -8.54
CA ASN A 906 45.73 32.75 -7.88
C ASN A 906 45.26 31.29 -7.70
N LYS A 907 44.40 30.79 -8.58
CA LYS A 907 43.88 29.41 -8.57
C LYS A 907 43.32 29.01 -7.18
N SER A 908 43.65 27.82 -6.70
CA SER A 908 43.17 27.21 -5.46
C SER A 908 43.60 27.93 -4.19
N ASN A 909 44.64 28.79 -4.21
CA ASN A 909 45.10 29.52 -3.03
C ASN A 909 43.98 30.38 -2.41
N THR A 910 43.29 31.18 -3.22
CA THR A 910 42.27 32.12 -2.72
C THR A 910 41.09 31.38 -2.10
N PHE A 911 40.67 30.27 -2.71
CA PHE A 911 39.65 29.38 -2.15
C PHE A 911 40.09 28.80 -0.80
N PHE A 912 41.19 28.05 -0.73
CA PHE A 912 41.61 27.40 0.52
C PHE A 912 41.96 28.39 1.63
N LYS A 913 42.53 29.55 1.30
CA LYS A 913 42.86 30.58 2.29
C LYS A 913 41.63 31.26 2.86
N SER A 914 40.61 31.50 2.03
CA SER A 914 39.34 32.09 2.44
C SER A 914 38.53 31.07 3.27
N LEU A 915 38.33 29.87 2.74
CA LEU A 915 37.60 28.77 3.37
C LEU A 915 38.18 28.39 4.74
N LEU A 916 39.48 28.05 4.80
CA LEU A 916 40.13 27.62 6.03
C LEU A 916 40.33 28.78 7.01
N GLY A 917 40.17 30.04 6.57
CA GLY A 917 40.14 31.20 7.45
C GLY A 917 38.86 31.28 8.31
N ASN A 918 37.74 30.80 7.75
CA ASN A 918 36.42 30.91 8.36
C ASN A 918 35.91 29.58 8.97
N CYS A 919 36.23 28.45 8.34
CA CYS A 919 35.67 27.13 8.67
C CYS A 919 36.71 26.20 9.33
N LYS A 920 36.26 25.35 10.28
CA LYS A 920 37.11 24.36 10.95
C LYS A 920 36.81 22.94 10.47
N LEU A 921 37.47 22.55 9.38
CA LEU A 921 37.29 21.22 8.79
C LEU A 921 37.83 20.11 9.70
N VAL A 922 37.02 19.07 9.88
CA VAL A 922 37.35 17.78 10.49
C VAL A 922 37.83 16.79 9.41
N GLN A 923 37.26 16.88 8.21
CA GLN A 923 37.67 16.13 7.02
C GLN A 923 37.89 17.06 5.83
N LEU A 924 39.00 16.84 5.11
CA LEU A 924 39.26 17.40 3.79
C LEU A 924 39.72 16.28 2.85
N SER A 925 38.97 16.04 1.77
CA SER A 925 39.31 15.09 0.70
C SER A 925 39.44 15.85 -0.61
N ILE A 926 40.56 15.68 -1.32
CA ILE A 926 40.88 16.37 -2.57
C ILE A 926 41.34 15.33 -3.59
N ASN A 927 40.50 15.09 -4.59
CA ASN A 927 40.64 14.00 -5.56
C ASN A 927 40.63 14.60 -6.97
N ASP A 928 41.57 14.22 -7.82
CA ASP A 928 41.65 14.63 -9.24
C ASP A 928 41.67 16.15 -9.50
N CYS A 929 42.08 16.95 -8.50
CA CYS A 929 42.12 18.41 -8.59
C CYS A 929 43.51 18.95 -8.99
N GLU A 930 43.55 20.04 -9.76
CA GLU A 930 44.78 20.78 -10.02
C GLU A 930 45.19 21.61 -8.79
N LEU A 931 46.28 21.19 -8.14
CA LEU A 931 46.95 21.93 -7.08
C LEU A 931 48.29 22.48 -7.59
N ASP A 932 48.85 23.45 -6.86
CA ASP A 932 50.18 24.01 -7.14
C ASP A 932 50.95 24.32 -5.85
N LYS A 933 52.17 24.85 -6.01
CA LYS A 933 53.08 25.18 -4.90
C LYS A 933 52.55 26.25 -3.94
N ASN A 934 51.54 27.04 -4.33
CA ASN A 934 50.96 28.13 -3.55
C ASN A 934 49.63 27.75 -2.89
N SER A 935 49.03 26.58 -3.19
CA SER A 935 47.61 26.27 -2.89
C SER A 935 47.17 26.41 -1.42
N PHE A 936 48.10 26.36 -0.46
CA PHE A 936 47.81 26.52 0.98
C PHE A 936 48.60 27.68 1.64
N ASP A 937 49.21 28.56 0.85
CA ASP A 937 50.07 29.64 1.35
C ASP A 937 49.29 30.66 2.20
N GLY A 938 49.63 30.67 3.50
CA GLY A 938 49.00 31.52 4.50
C GLY A 938 47.76 30.93 5.17
N CYS A 939 47.47 29.64 5.01
CA CYS A 939 46.42 28.94 5.76
C CYS A 939 46.83 27.57 6.34
N PHE A 940 48.10 27.15 6.22
CA PHE A 940 48.62 25.89 6.78
C PHE A 940 48.28 25.66 8.25
N GLU A 941 48.32 26.71 9.09
CA GLU A 941 48.05 26.62 10.53
C GLU A 941 46.61 26.16 10.83
N ASN A 942 45.66 26.46 9.95
CA ASN A 942 44.24 26.18 10.14
C ASN A 942 43.87 24.70 9.84
N LEU A 943 44.79 23.95 9.23
CA LEU A 943 44.70 22.50 9.02
C LEU A 943 44.79 21.70 10.35
N ASN A 944 45.02 22.37 11.49
CA ASN A 944 45.18 21.72 12.79
C ASN A 944 43.92 20.97 13.30
N SER A 945 42.74 21.30 12.78
CA SER A 945 41.47 20.65 13.15
C SER A 945 41.21 19.32 12.42
N LEU A 946 41.97 19.02 11.36
CA LEU A 946 41.73 17.84 10.54
C LEU A 946 42.04 16.54 11.29
N VAL A 947 41.05 15.64 11.26
CA VAL A 947 41.11 14.25 11.72
C VAL A 947 41.31 13.29 10.53
N SER A 948 40.78 13.64 9.36
CA SER A 948 41.06 12.96 8.09
C SER A 948 41.55 13.95 7.03
N LEU A 949 42.63 13.60 6.33
CA LEU A 949 43.11 14.28 5.14
C LEU A 949 43.32 13.24 4.03
N GLU A 950 42.71 13.49 2.88
CA GLU A 950 42.83 12.64 1.70
C GLU A 950 43.24 13.48 0.49
N VAL A 951 44.29 13.06 -0.21
CA VAL A 951 44.79 13.67 -1.45
C VAL A 951 45.06 12.55 -2.46
N VAL A 952 44.25 12.50 -3.52
CA VAL A 952 44.28 11.42 -4.53
C VAL A 952 44.51 12.03 -5.91
N ASN A 953 45.53 11.53 -6.63
CA ASN A 953 45.85 11.92 -8.02
C ASN A 953 46.04 13.45 -8.24
N CYS A 954 46.38 14.21 -7.20
CA CYS A 954 46.61 15.66 -7.28
C CYS A 954 48.09 16.01 -7.41
N GLN A 955 48.39 17.10 -8.15
CA GLN A 955 49.75 17.63 -8.33
C GLN A 955 50.21 18.47 -7.12
N LEU A 956 50.36 17.85 -5.94
CA LEU A 956 50.81 18.53 -4.73
C LEU A 956 52.34 18.44 -4.56
N PRO A 957 53.10 19.55 -4.61
CA PRO A 957 54.55 19.50 -4.49
C PRO A 957 55.02 19.10 -3.07
N ASP A 958 56.12 18.35 -3.02
CA ASP A 958 56.74 17.82 -1.78
C ASP A 958 56.98 18.92 -0.71
N THR A 959 57.35 20.13 -1.14
CA THR A 959 57.56 21.29 -0.25
C THR A 959 56.29 21.74 0.46
N VAL A 960 55.12 21.63 -0.19
CA VAL A 960 53.81 21.99 0.38
C VAL A 960 53.35 20.90 1.35
N LEU A 961 53.47 19.63 0.95
CA LEU A 961 53.16 18.48 1.80
C LEU A 961 53.97 18.50 3.11
N LEU A 962 55.24 18.92 3.04
CA LEU A 962 56.09 19.09 4.22
C LEU A 962 55.55 20.16 5.19
N GLN A 963 55.03 21.29 4.69
CA GLN A 963 54.47 22.34 5.54
C GLN A 963 53.10 21.93 6.13
N ILE A 964 52.27 21.22 5.36
CA ILE A 964 51.02 20.61 5.84
C ILE A 964 51.34 19.68 7.03
N SER A 965 52.33 18.78 6.90
CA SER A 965 52.65 17.77 7.92
C SER A 965 53.01 18.33 9.30
N LYS A 966 53.50 19.58 9.38
CA LYS A 966 53.83 20.26 10.65
C LYS A 966 52.58 20.70 11.43
N ASN A 967 51.48 20.94 10.73
CA ASN A 967 50.28 21.56 11.27
C ASN A 967 49.14 20.56 11.57
N LEU A 968 49.22 19.34 11.03
CA LEU A 968 48.24 18.26 11.26
C LEU A 968 48.27 17.73 12.72
N SER A 969 47.66 18.47 13.64
CA SER A 969 47.76 18.22 15.08
C SER A 969 46.82 17.13 15.60
N ASN A 970 45.68 16.89 14.94
CA ASN A 970 44.64 15.94 15.34
C ASN A 970 44.45 14.76 14.36
N ILE A 971 45.32 14.64 13.34
CA ILE A 971 45.18 13.69 12.23
C ILE A 971 45.19 12.22 12.69
N LYS A 972 44.25 11.43 12.18
CA LYS A 972 44.13 9.98 12.41
C LYS A 972 44.15 9.17 11.11
N LYS A 973 43.51 9.66 10.06
CA LYS A 973 43.46 9.05 8.73
C LYS A 973 44.21 9.93 7.74
N LEU A 974 45.21 9.37 7.07
CA LEU A 974 45.94 10.04 6.00
C LEU A 974 45.97 9.18 4.74
N VAL A 975 45.40 9.68 3.66
CA VAL A 975 45.38 9.03 2.35
C VAL A 975 46.12 9.91 1.36
N LEU A 976 47.21 9.40 0.78
CA LEU A 976 48.04 10.09 -0.22
C LEU A 976 48.23 9.11 -1.38
N LYS A 977 47.37 9.13 -2.39
CA LYS A 977 47.33 8.09 -3.45
C LYS A 977 47.76 8.62 -4.82
N GLN A 978 48.30 7.72 -5.66
CA GLN A 978 48.54 7.91 -7.10
C GLN A 978 49.45 9.10 -7.48
N SER A 979 50.23 9.62 -6.53
CA SER A 979 51.12 10.77 -6.73
C SER A 979 52.46 10.38 -7.36
N LYS A 980 52.94 11.24 -8.26
CA LYS A 980 54.29 11.19 -8.86
C LYS A 980 55.27 12.17 -8.21
N GLU A 981 54.79 13.07 -7.35
CA GLU A 981 55.61 14.12 -6.72
C GLU A 981 56.25 13.64 -5.40
N PHE A 982 55.60 12.73 -4.67
CA PHE A 982 55.99 12.39 -3.30
C PHE A 982 57.28 11.56 -3.23
N THR A 983 58.30 12.05 -2.51
CA THR A 983 59.60 11.36 -2.35
C THR A 983 59.77 10.74 -0.96
N ASP A 984 60.66 9.73 -0.86
CA ASP A 984 61.07 9.11 0.41
C ASP A 984 61.37 10.14 1.51
N SER A 985 62.13 11.18 1.17
CA SER A 985 62.63 12.18 2.12
C SER A 985 61.48 12.93 2.79
N THR A 986 60.50 13.36 2.00
CA THR A 986 59.35 14.13 2.47
C THR A 986 58.36 13.25 3.22
N ILE A 987 58.09 12.02 2.75
CA ILE A 987 57.22 11.08 3.45
C ILE A 987 57.84 10.66 4.80
N CYS A 988 59.15 10.37 4.87
CA CYS A 988 59.83 10.11 6.12
C CYS A 988 59.69 11.29 7.11
N GLN A 989 59.97 12.52 6.66
CA GLN A 989 59.86 13.69 7.54
C GLN A 989 58.41 14.00 7.94
N LEU A 990 57.42 13.75 7.07
CA LEU A 990 56.00 13.83 7.38
C LEU A 990 55.61 12.83 8.48
N LEU A 991 56.08 11.58 8.41
CA LEU A 991 55.78 10.55 9.41
C LEU A 991 56.40 10.89 10.78
N ILE A 992 57.59 11.50 10.79
CA ILE A 992 58.24 12.04 12.00
C ILE A 992 57.48 13.25 12.57
N ASN A 993 57.03 14.18 11.72
CA ASN A 993 56.31 15.38 12.14
C ASN A 993 54.96 15.04 12.79
N ILE A 994 54.22 14.09 12.20
CA ILE A 994 52.91 13.65 12.70
C ILE A 994 53.03 12.87 14.01
N LYS A 995 54.13 12.11 14.21
CA LYS A 995 54.37 11.20 15.37
C LYS A 995 53.26 10.14 15.47
N SER A 996 53.20 9.40 16.58
CA SER A 996 52.30 8.25 16.80
C SER A 996 50.80 8.62 16.97
N ARG A 997 50.24 9.24 15.92
CA ARG A 997 48.86 9.72 15.83
C ARG A 997 48.02 8.98 14.78
N LEU A 998 48.63 8.48 13.70
CA LEU A 998 47.87 7.82 12.64
C LEU A 998 47.31 6.48 13.11
N GLU A 999 46.02 6.29 12.87
CA GLU A 999 45.31 5.01 12.97
C GLU A 999 45.18 4.37 11.58
N ILE A 1000 45.15 5.18 10.51
CA ILE A 1000 45.04 4.74 9.11
C ILE A 1000 46.03 5.51 8.23
N LEU A 1001 46.80 4.79 7.42
CA LEU A 1001 47.70 5.35 6.42
C LEU A 1001 47.58 4.59 5.08
N ASN A 1002 47.33 5.31 3.99
CA ASN A 1002 47.28 4.73 2.64
C ASN A 1002 48.17 5.54 1.70
N LEU A 1003 49.21 4.90 1.16
CA LEU A 1003 50.15 5.49 0.18
C LEU A 1003 50.11 4.76 -1.17
N ASN A 1004 48.99 4.12 -1.52
CA ASN A 1004 48.90 3.29 -2.73
C ASN A 1004 49.25 4.08 -4.01
N ASP A 1005 50.01 3.44 -4.90
CA ASP A 1005 50.41 3.96 -6.21
C ASP A 1005 51.22 5.27 -6.17
N CYS A 1006 51.87 5.60 -5.03
CA CYS A 1006 52.90 6.62 -5.00
C CYS A 1006 54.18 6.12 -5.72
N PHE A 1007 54.44 6.63 -6.92
CA PHE A 1007 55.38 6.01 -7.87
C PHE A 1007 56.87 6.09 -7.46
N ASN A 1008 57.23 7.08 -6.62
CA ASN A 1008 58.63 7.38 -6.26
C ASN A 1008 59.04 6.91 -4.84
N LEU A 1009 58.18 6.19 -4.12
CA LEU A 1009 58.47 5.73 -2.75
C LEU A 1009 59.09 4.34 -2.73
N THR A 1010 60.16 4.19 -1.96
CA THR A 1010 61.01 2.99 -1.87
C THR A 1010 61.04 2.41 -0.44
N ASP A 1011 61.87 1.40 -0.22
CA ASP A 1011 62.10 0.78 1.09
C ASP A 1011 62.50 1.75 2.22
N LYS A 1012 62.99 2.95 1.90
CA LYS A 1012 63.47 3.92 2.93
C LYS A 1012 62.38 4.38 3.90
N ILE A 1013 61.11 4.39 3.50
CA ILE A 1013 60.01 4.81 4.39
C ILE A 1013 59.70 3.79 5.49
N VAL A 1014 60.17 2.54 5.34
CA VAL A 1014 59.73 1.38 6.13
C VAL A 1014 60.17 1.46 7.58
N SER A 1015 61.43 1.75 7.84
CA SER A 1015 61.96 1.91 9.21
C SER A 1015 61.31 3.10 9.91
N VAL A 1016 61.25 4.24 9.24
CA VAL A 1016 60.68 5.48 9.78
C VAL A 1016 59.19 5.31 10.13
N LEU A 1017 58.43 4.59 9.29
CA LEU A 1017 57.02 4.25 9.55
C LEU A 1017 56.89 3.34 10.78
N ILE A 1018 57.70 2.29 10.88
CA ILE A 1018 57.74 1.38 12.05
C ILE A 1018 58.05 2.15 13.34
N GLU A 1019 59.07 3.01 13.33
CA GLU A 1019 59.54 3.74 14.51
C GLU A 1019 58.55 4.82 14.98
N ASN A 1020 57.88 5.51 14.04
CA ASN A 1020 57.08 6.71 14.35
C ASN A 1020 55.56 6.46 14.41
N GLN A 1021 55.04 5.37 13.83
CA GLN A 1021 53.60 5.11 13.73
C GLN A 1021 53.11 3.78 14.40
N PRO A 1022 53.48 3.47 15.66
CA PRO A 1022 53.08 2.23 16.35
C PRO A 1022 51.57 2.13 16.69
N LYS A 1023 50.74 3.09 16.30
CA LYS A 1023 49.28 3.08 16.51
C LYS A 1023 48.47 2.79 15.25
N LEU A 1024 49.13 2.54 14.11
CA LEU A 1024 48.44 2.17 12.88
C LEU A 1024 47.65 0.87 13.07
N LYS A 1025 46.34 0.96 12.84
CA LYS A 1025 45.43 -0.18 12.71
C LYS A 1025 45.43 -0.69 11.27
N ASN A 1026 45.38 0.25 10.31
CA ASN A 1026 45.22 -0.03 8.90
C ASN A 1026 46.34 0.64 8.09
N LEU A 1027 47.00 -0.10 7.21
CA LEU A 1027 48.11 0.36 6.40
C LEU A 1027 47.99 -0.20 4.98
N SER A 1028 48.03 0.68 3.97
CA SER A 1028 48.03 0.30 2.55
C SER A 1028 49.26 0.87 1.84
N LEU A 1029 50.10 -0.02 1.30
CA LEU A 1029 51.39 0.31 0.67
C LEU A 1029 51.56 -0.46 -0.65
N ALA A 1030 50.61 -0.30 -1.57
CA ALA A 1030 50.73 -0.78 -2.95
C ALA A 1030 51.75 0.10 -3.73
N LEU A 1031 53.03 -0.02 -3.36
CA LEU A 1031 54.12 0.79 -3.88
C LEU A 1031 54.92 0.04 -4.97
N PRO A 1032 55.17 0.66 -6.15
CA PRO A 1032 55.91 0.00 -7.24
C PRO A 1032 57.35 -0.41 -6.91
N LEU A 1033 58.03 0.33 -6.03
CA LEU A 1033 59.47 0.18 -5.74
C LEU A 1033 59.77 -0.49 -4.39
N LEU A 1034 58.76 -0.99 -3.68
CA LEU A 1034 58.90 -1.61 -2.35
C LEU A 1034 59.28 -3.10 -2.49
N THR A 1035 60.40 -3.53 -1.90
CA THR A 1035 60.91 -4.90 -2.02
C THR A 1035 60.13 -5.91 -1.17
N GLN A 1036 60.33 -7.20 -1.44
CA GLN A 1036 59.66 -8.26 -0.67
C GLN A 1036 60.18 -8.35 0.77
N GLU A 1037 61.44 -7.98 1.02
CA GLU A 1037 62.02 -7.98 2.37
C GLU A 1037 61.34 -6.94 3.27
N SER A 1038 61.17 -5.71 2.77
CA SER A 1038 60.37 -4.66 3.41
C SER A 1038 58.94 -5.09 3.71
N LYS A 1039 58.28 -5.75 2.75
CA LYS A 1039 56.91 -6.26 2.92
C LYS A 1039 56.84 -7.30 4.04
N ASN A 1040 57.79 -8.24 4.06
CA ASN A 1040 57.91 -9.25 5.11
C ASN A 1040 58.22 -8.61 6.49
N HIS A 1041 59.01 -7.54 6.52
CA HIS A 1041 59.33 -6.80 7.76
C HIS A 1041 58.10 -6.07 8.30
N LEU A 1042 57.34 -5.38 7.45
CA LEU A 1042 56.09 -4.73 7.82
C LEU A 1042 55.03 -5.72 8.30
N GLN A 1043 54.91 -6.90 7.67
CA GLN A 1043 54.00 -7.96 8.13
C GLN A 1043 54.35 -8.50 9.52
N LYS A 1044 55.64 -8.59 9.87
CA LYS A 1044 56.08 -9.01 11.21
C LYS A 1044 55.78 -7.95 12.27
N THR A 1045 55.87 -6.68 11.93
CA THR A 1045 55.76 -5.56 12.87
C THR A 1045 54.31 -5.07 13.02
N PHE A 1046 53.53 -5.09 11.94
CA PHE A 1046 52.10 -4.78 11.92
C PHE A 1046 51.33 -6.03 11.46
N PRO A 1047 50.99 -6.97 12.38
CA PRO A 1047 50.46 -8.30 12.03
C PRO A 1047 49.05 -8.32 11.42
N VAL A 1048 48.44 -7.15 11.17
CA VAL A 1048 47.12 -6.97 10.55
C VAL A 1048 47.23 -6.55 9.08
N VAL A 1049 48.45 -6.30 8.55
CA VAL A 1049 48.66 -5.69 7.23
C VAL A 1049 48.73 -6.72 6.10
N LEU A 1050 47.71 -6.72 5.24
CA LEU A 1050 47.54 -7.70 4.17
C LEU A 1050 48.12 -7.20 2.84
N PHE A 1051 49.35 -7.62 2.52
CA PHE A 1051 50.00 -7.31 1.25
C PHE A 1051 49.55 -8.25 0.12
N ILE A 1052 48.72 -7.76 -0.80
CA ILE A 1052 48.48 -8.43 -2.08
C ILE A 1052 49.54 -7.99 -3.09
N SER A 1053 50.21 -8.95 -3.72
CA SER A 1053 50.91 -8.74 -4.99
C SER A 1053 50.27 -9.60 -6.07
N LYS A 1054 50.19 -9.08 -7.31
CA LYS A 1054 49.74 -9.88 -8.46
C LYS A 1054 50.59 -9.54 -9.68
N LYS A 1055 51.17 -10.58 -10.30
CA LYS A 1055 51.98 -10.43 -11.51
C LYS A 1055 51.12 -9.98 -12.69
N ARG A 1056 51.64 -9.06 -13.51
CA ARG A 1056 51.16 -8.90 -14.89
C ARG A 1056 51.24 -10.26 -15.61
N ARG A 1057 50.15 -10.68 -16.24
CA ARG A 1057 50.18 -11.70 -17.29
C ARG A 1057 50.15 -10.98 -18.64
N ASN A 1058 51.22 -11.13 -19.42
CA ASN A 1058 51.15 -10.83 -20.86
C ASN A 1058 50.37 -11.95 -21.54
N THR A 1059 49.32 -11.61 -22.29
CA THR A 1059 48.65 -12.53 -23.21
C THR A 1059 48.46 -11.84 -24.56
N SER A 1060 49.44 -12.03 -25.44
CA SER A 1060 49.40 -11.59 -26.83
C SER A 1060 48.74 -12.65 -27.71
N SER A 1061 47.54 -12.39 -28.25
CA SER A 1061 46.94 -13.20 -29.32
C SER A 1061 45.92 -12.40 -30.14
N SER A 1062 46.04 -12.48 -31.46
CA SER A 1062 45.19 -11.85 -32.49
C SER A 1062 43.84 -12.56 -32.70
N GLY A 1063 42.78 -11.85 -33.09
CA GLY A 1063 41.47 -12.48 -33.41
C GLY A 1063 40.38 -11.56 -34.00
N SER A 1064 40.46 -11.25 -35.30
CA SER A 1064 39.41 -10.79 -36.23
C SER A 1064 37.95 -10.46 -35.78
N LYS A 1065 37.61 -9.16 -35.86
CA LYS A 1065 36.45 -8.52 -36.56
C LYS A 1065 34.98 -8.96 -36.36
N SER A 1066 34.14 -7.90 -36.35
CA SER A 1066 32.70 -7.79 -36.64
C SER A 1066 31.69 -8.17 -35.53
N GLY A 1067 30.63 -7.39 -35.29
CA GLY A 1067 30.37 -6.01 -35.74
C GLY A 1067 28.93 -5.54 -35.58
N ASN A 1068 28.71 -4.45 -34.83
CA ASN A 1068 27.54 -3.56 -34.93
C ASN A 1068 27.79 -2.26 -34.14
N ILE A 1069 27.23 -1.14 -34.60
CA ILE A 1069 27.42 0.18 -33.97
C ILE A 1069 26.18 0.53 -33.14
N LYS A 1070 26.38 0.79 -31.84
CA LYS A 1070 25.47 1.54 -30.97
C LYS A 1070 26.29 2.49 -30.12
N ASN A 1071 25.73 3.66 -29.80
CA ASN A 1071 26.44 4.73 -29.11
C ASN A 1071 26.81 4.31 -27.68
N SER A 1072 28.11 4.26 -27.40
CA SER A 1072 28.66 4.11 -26.04
C SER A 1072 29.12 5.47 -25.54
N TYR A 1073 28.33 6.10 -24.65
CA TYR A 1073 28.90 7.11 -23.76
C TYR A 1073 29.94 6.43 -22.86
N GLY A 1074 31.03 7.13 -22.58
CA GLY A 1074 32.26 6.55 -22.04
C GLY A 1074 32.17 6.20 -20.56
N ILE A 1075 31.60 5.04 -20.22
CA ILE A 1075 31.81 4.43 -18.90
C ILE A 1075 33.31 4.09 -18.79
N LEU A 1076 34.04 4.88 -18.00
CA LEU A 1076 35.38 4.51 -17.53
C LEU A 1076 35.23 3.29 -16.61
N SER A 1077 35.48 2.10 -17.15
CA SER A 1077 35.40 0.86 -16.38
C SER A 1077 36.57 0.77 -15.39
N PHE A 1078 36.30 1.15 -14.13
CA PHE A 1078 37.25 1.03 -13.03
C PHE A 1078 37.82 -0.39 -12.94
N SER A 1079 39.14 -0.50 -13.05
CA SER A 1079 39.79 -1.76 -13.38
C SER A 1079 40.27 -2.53 -12.14
N HIS A 1080 39.34 -3.27 -11.53
CA HIS A 1080 39.60 -4.26 -10.49
C HIS A 1080 40.30 -3.72 -9.23
N GLU A 1081 39.59 -2.91 -8.44
CA GLU A 1081 40.06 -2.57 -7.09
C GLU A 1081 40.03 -3.79 -6.15
N TYR A 1082 40.98 -3.84 -5.20
CA TYR A 1082 41.10 -4.90 -4.19
C TYR A 1082 40.58 -4.39 -2.84
N ILE A 1083 39.29 -4.58 -2.58
CA ILE A 1083 38.63 -4.29 -1.29
C ILE A 1083 38.93 -5.43 -0.30
N LEU A 1084 39.15 -5.11 0.99
CA LEU A 1084 39.53 -6.08 2.01
C LEU A 1084 39.08 -5.69 3.43
N THR A 1085 37.80 -5.92 3.72
CA THR A 1085 37.17 -5.65 5.03
C THR A 1085 37.46 -6.73 6.07
N TYR A 1086 37.39 -6.36 7.35
CA TYR A 1086 37.58 -7.26 8.49
C TYR A 1086 36.39 -8.23 8.67
N LYS A 1087 36.67 -9.55 8.70
CA LYS A 1087 35.70 -10.55 9.19
C LYS A 1087 35.71 -10.57 10.72
N SER A 1088 34.70 -9.97 11.34
CA SER A 1088 34.49 -10.08 12.78
C SER A 1088 33.99 -11.48 13.15
N LEU A 1089 34.88 -12.32 13.66
CA LEU A 1089 34.49 -13.45 14.51
C LEU A 1089 34.54 -13.00 15.97
N ARG A 1090 33.38 -12.97 16.61
CA ARG A 1090 33.24 -13.21 18.05
C ARG A 1090 32.34 -14.42 18.25
N SER A 1091 32.62 -15.15 19.32
CA SER A 1091 31.69 -16.04 20.02
C SER A 1091 30.48 -15.27 20.53
#